data_AF-A0A943TGG6-F1
#
_entry.id   AF-A0A943TGG6-F1
#
_cell.length_a   1.000
_cell.length_b   1.000
_cell.length_c   1.000
_cell.angle_alpha   90.00
_cell.angle_beta   90.00
_cell.angle_gamma   90.00
#
_symmetry.space_group_name_H-M   'P 1'
#
loop_
_entity.id
_entity.type
_entity.pdbx_description
1 polymer ?
#
loop_
_entity_poly.entity_id
_entity_poly.type
_entity_poly.pdbx_seq_one_letter_code
_entity_poly.pdbx_strand_id
1 'polypeptide(L)'
;MKVLKVKKGGLIAKRQEKVMEWYLIQEGSVECRFSFVKIVMKRNSIIGILDTGWFGCDYVAREDTTVITIPCKNAQDLSNILAKNENFRPVFLRTAIEQRQQALCLYVDLYRKVRLLHAKAEEFYNDYKNRCSQLLVDEQPFARMECFEALNLQHRAEEWEVRNSDSLVKNYLREYMQLMIKDDNLCVGAIMEASAQMHRVTLGIGEMVNYMLRNKDILFAETKDDLFHLYYDLTVARSRKGNDVTWEKEQMLAIVEVMQMLGIYGDCMEEAQQRCAGSNFEGLSVDRVYVAKEDCVARIMEYAGYANEDIHAFRTALKEQNTREVSRKFYEIYLRTFLRSTENLIKPSPIIQMFLNFGFMDAECLGEDLTNALYNLVDSIGLFQSQHVYTMYDWLLHIYNGDCVPSINEMNMDYAGALQQQLKQGNITEEQMKAAKSDGRQKVAYEIQNMFRTADRVTSGRLHDFCPVLQQSDFVGNIEKMAVTVEKIEAAINSVRCLDYSAFYREVMFTDPEHGIKQEWIMKEVLPDIILMPNVGSRALMWQETAGVKNDTPARFLFPMFTSMDMEDLMRETIARYRWEICRKIQGVYWNDLREPSLTSEYCDYMQFYRKNSELSAEAKDKIKTDLARCRNSQKEVFVKDYDNWMKYESQGSFRLNKVSRSILMKYCPFAKEVRSALMANPQYQKGFMKFEVDNERKRKKLRAMYDKYEASGAQLTPELLENMKYYEM
;
A
#
# COMPACT_ATOMS: atom_id res chain seq x y z
N MET A 1 -15.43 29.40 -0.09
CA MET A 1 -14.94 28.75 -1.32
C MET A 1 -13.72 29.53 -1.79
N LYS A 2 -12.62 28.86 -2.11
CA LYS A 2 -11.38 29.50 -2.57
C LYS A 2 -11.10 29.07 -4.01
N VAL A 3 -10.49 29.94 -4.82
CA VAL A 3 -10.07 29.59 -6.19
C VAL A 3 -8.61 29.16 -6.14
N LEU A 4 -8.30 27.99 -6.67
CA LEU A 4 -6.95 27.45 -6.79
C LEU A 4 -6.56 27.37 -8.27
N LYS A 5 -5.35 27.81 -8.60
CA LYS A 5 -4.76 27.66 -9.93
C LYS A 5 -3.64 26.63 -9.85
N VAL A 6 -3.74 25.57 -10.65
CA VAL A 6 -2.81 24.45 -10.65
C VAL A 6 -2.18 24.34 -12.03
N LYS A 7 -0.85 24.36 -12.09
CA LYS A 7 -0.12 24.21 -13.36
C LYS A 7 -0.25 22.78 -13.90
N LYS A 8 -0.07 22.61 -15.21
CA LYS A 8 0.05 21.29 -15.83
C LYS A 8 0.99 20.37 -15.05
N GLY A 9 0.53 19.15 -14.75
CA GLY A 9 1.25 18.15 -13.96
C GLY A 9 1.12 18.31 -12.45
N GLY A 10 0.52 19.40 -11.97
CA GLY A 10 0.29 19.63 -10.55
C GLY A 10 -0.81 18.72 -9.98
N LEU A 11 -0.62 18.29 -8.73
CA LEU A 11 -1.60 17.52 -7.97
C LEU A 11 -2.67 18.44 -7.38
N ILE A 12 -3.94 18.04 -7.50
CA ILE A 12 -5.09 18.72 -6.88
C ILE A 12 -5.51 18.00 -5.59
N ALA A 13 -5.51 16.67 -5.63
CA ALA A 13 -5.74 15.79 -4.50
C ALA A 13 -4.93 14.52 -4.71
N LYS A 14 -4.38 13.96 -3.64
CA LYS A 14 -3.49 12.79 -3.71
C LYS A 14 -4.15 11.56 -3.08
N ARG A 15 -3.89 10.38 -3.63
CA ARG A 15 -4.27 9.10 -3.02
C ARG A 15 -3.80 9.06 -1.56
N GLN A 16 -4.61 8.49 -0.68
CA GLN A 16 -4.39 8.42 0.79
C GLN A 16 -4.56 9.75 1.56
N GLU A 17 -4.86 10.88 0.90
CA GLU A 17 -5.27 12.10 1.60
C GLU A 17 -6.74 12.03 2.03
N LYS A 18 -7.05 12.62 3.20
CA LYS A 18 -8.42 12.65 3.72
C LYS A 18 -9.27 13.63 2.90
N VAL A 19 -10.47 13.20 2.52
CA VAL A 19 -11.44 14.04 1.82
C VAL A 19 -12.07 15.01 2.81
N MET A 20 -11.52 16.23 2.85
CA MET A 20 -12.06 17.33 3.66
C MET A 20 -12.79 18.38 2.80
N GLU A 21 -12.49 18.42 1.51
CA GLU A 21 -12.98 19.41 0.57
C GLU A 21 -13.21 18.76 -0.80
N TRP A 22 -14.16 19.29 -1.55
CA TRP A 22 -14.40 18.97 -2.95
C TRP A 22 -13.84 20.07 -3.86
N TYR A 23 -13.50 19.74 -5.10
CA TYR A 23 -12.92 20.70 -6.04
C TYR A 23 -13.72 20.75 -7.34
N LEU A 24 -14.37 21.88 -7.63
CA LEU A 24 -15.11 22.11 -8.86
C LEU A 24 -14.19 22.71 -9.93
N ILE A 25 -14.03 22.01 -11.06
CA ILE A 25 -13.19 22.46 -12.18
C ILE A 25 -13.88 23.61 -12.92
N GLN A 26 -13.26 24.79 -12.95
CA GLN A 26 -13.77 25.95 -13.69
C GLN A 26 -13.17 26.04 -15.09
N GLU A 27 -11.88 25.76 -15.24
CA GLU A 27 -11.14 25.81 -16.49
C GLU A 27 -10.08 24.70 -16.51
N GLY A 28 -9.75 24.20 -17.69
CA GLY A 28 -8.81 23.09 -17.89
C GLY A 28 -9.44 21.70 -17.72
N SER A 29 -8.59 20.72 -17.46
CA SER A 29 -8.97 19.31 -17.30
C SER A 29 -8.04 18.56 -16.35
N VAL A 30 -8.61 17.57 -15.67
CA VAL A 30 -7.94 16.78 -14.64
C VAL A 30 -8.05 15.30 -14.98
N GLU A 31 -6.97 14.56 -14.74
CA GLU A 31 -6.91 13.12 -14.92
C GLU A 31 -6.99 12.44 -13.55
N CYS A 32 -8.00 11.59 -13.32
CA CYS A 32 -7.96 10.59 -12.24
C CYS A 32 -7.42 9.28 -12.81
N ARG A 33 -6.40 8.74 -12.15
CA ARG A 33 -5.65 7.56 -12.62
C ARG A 33 -5.91 6.34 -11.73
N PHE A 34 -6.33 5.24 -12.36
CA PHE A 34 -6.46 3.90 -11.79
C PHE A 34 -5.45 2.98 -12.48
N SER A 35 -4.17 3.11 -12.13
CA SER A 35 -3.07 2.42 -12.83
C SER A 35 -3.06 2.74 -14.34
N PHE A 36 -3.34 1.76 -15.22
CA PHE A 36 -3.39 1.95 -16.68
C PHE A 36 -4.69 2.60 -17.18
N VAL A 37 -5.72 2.69 -16.34
CA VAL A 37 -7.02 3.27 -16.69
C VAL A 37 -7.08 4.71 -16.21
N LYS A 38 -7.74 5.59 -16.98
CA LYS A 38 -7.91 7.00 -16.60
C LYS A 38 -9.29 7.54 -16.94
N ILE A 39 -9.79 8.42 -16.08
CA ILE A 39 -10.99 9.23 -16.33
C ILE A 39 -10.55 10.69 -16.48
N VAL A 40 -10.94 11.31 -17.60
CA VAL A 40 -10.66 12.73 -17.85
C VAL A 40 -11.84 13.57 -17.41
N MET A 41 -11.66 14.30 -16.32
CA MET A 41 -12.61 15.23 -15.75
C MET A 41 -12.43 16.60 -16.40
N LYS A 42 -13.51 17.16 -16.94
CA LYS A 42 -13.47 18.43 -17.69
C LYS A 42 -14.07 19.55 -16.83
N ARG A 43 -14.14 20.76 -17.42
CA ARG A 43 -14.90 21.88 -16.85
C ARG A 43 -16.28 21.43 -16.32
N ASN A 44 -16.62 21.92 -15.14
CA ASN A 44 -17.80 21.62 -14.31
C ASN A 44 -17.79 20.24 -13.61
N SER A 45 -16.79 19.38 -13.83
CA SER A 45 -16.62 18.19 -13.00
C SER A 45 -16.20 18.54 -11.57
N ILE A 46 -16.56 17.70 -10.61
CA ILE A 46 -16.23 17.88 -9.19
C ILE A 46 -15.38 16.70 -8.72
N ILE A 47 -14.22 17.01 -8.16
CA ILE A 47 -13.31 16.05 -7.50
C ILE A 47 -13.75 15.89 -6.05
N GLY A 48 -13.77 14.65 -5.55
CA GLY A 48 -14.19 14.31 -4.19
C GLY A 48 -15.63 13.82 -4.05
N ILE A 49 -16.50 13.95 -5.07
CA ILE A 49 -17.86 13.36 -5.02
C ILE A 49 -17.79 11.83 -4.94
N LEU A 50 -16.82 11.21 -5.62
CA LEU A 50 -16.65 9.75 -5.66
C LEU A 50 -15.88 9.20 -4.45
N ASP A 51 -15.15 10.04 -3.74
CA ASP A 51 -14.25 9.64 -2.67
C ASP A 51 -14.94 9.81 -1.31
N THR A 52 -15.15 8.70 -0.60
CA THR A 52 -15.67 8.72 0.77
C THR A 52 -14.55 8.47 1.75
N GLY A 53 -14.25 9.47 2.59
CA GLY A 53 -13.20 9.39 3.61
C GLY A 53 -11.81 9.69 3.09
N TRP A 54 -11.33 8.96 2.07
CA TRP A 54 -9.99 9.09 1.50
C TRP A 54 -10.03 9.13 -0.02
N PHE A 55 -9.15 9.92 -0.64
CA PHE A 55 -8.99 9.90 -2.09
C PHE A 55 -8.41 8.55 -2.53
N GLY A 56 -9.12 7.87 -3.45
CA GLY A 56 -8.73 6.57 -3.98
C GLY A 56 -7.72 6.63 -5.14
N CYS A 57 -7.60 7.78 -5.80
CA CYS A 57 -6.67 8.02 -6.91
C CYS A 57 -5.95 9.37 -6.75
N ASP A 58 -4.86 9.53 -7.49
CA ASP A 58 -4.25 10.84 -7.70
C ASP A 58 -5.04 11.63 -8.75
N TYR A 59 -5.29 12.90 -8.46
CA TYR A 59 -5.93 13.86 -9.36
C TYR A 59 -4.90 14.85 -9.87
N VAL A 60 -4.49 14.67 -11.12
CA VAL A 60 -3.40 15.45 -11.73
C VAL A 60 -3.94 16.37 -12.82
N ALA A 61 -3.58 17.65 -12.76
CA ALA A 61 -3.92 18.62 -13.79
C ALA A 61 -3.26 18.25 -15.13
N ARG A 62 -4.05 18.05 -16.17
CA ARG A 62 -3.56 17.68 -17.51
C ARG A 62 -3.01 18.88 -18.28
N GLU A 63 -3.50 20.06 -17.92
CA GLU A 63 -3.15 21.38 -18.41
C GLU A 63 -3.29 22.39 -17.27
N ASP A 64 -2.94 23.66 -17.49
CA ASP A 64 -3.18 24.69 -16.48
C ASP A 64 -4.67 24.75 -16.15
N THR A 65 -5.01 24.47 -14.90
CA THR A 65 -6.37 24.17 -14.44
C THR A 65 -6.75 25.09 -13.29
N THR A 66 -7.95 25.65 -13.33
CA THR A 66 -8.50 26.46 -12.24
C THR A 66 -9.63 25.68 -11.57
N VAL A 67 -9.55 25.49 -10.24
CA VAL A 67 -10.56 24.79 -9.44
C VAL A 67 -11.11 25.66 -8.31
N ILE A 68 -12.35 25.43 -7.91
CA ILE A 68 -12.96 26.04 -6.73
C ILE A 68 -13.04 25.01 -5.61
N THR A 69 -12.45 25.33 -4.47
CA THR A 69 -12.50 24.51 -3.26
C THR A 69 -13.82 24.73 -2.52
N ILE A 70 -14.52 23.63 -2.26
CA ILE A 70 -15.82 23.55 -1.62
C ILE A 70 -15.66 22.77 -0.31
N PRO A 71 -15.97 23.36 0.86
CA PRO A 71 -15.82 22.68 2.16
C PRO A 71 -16.94 21.67 2.37
N CYS A 72 -16.86 20.54 1.67
CA CYS A 72 -17.84 19.47 1.67
C CYS A 72 -17.12 18.14 1.88
N LYS A 73 -17.50 17.40 2.92
CA LYS A 73 -16.97 16.05 3.20
C LYS A 73 -18.06 14.98 3.29
N ASN A 74 -19.31 15.38 3.46
CA ASN A 74 -20.43 14.47 3.67
C ASN A 74 -21.77 15.10 3.22
N ALA A 75 -22.84 14.31 3.30
CA ALA A 75 -24.19 14.72 2.93
C ALA A 75 -24.70 15.95 3.69
N GLN A 76 -24.34 16.10 4.98
CA GLN A 76 -24.79 17.23 5.80
C GLN A 76 -24.16 18.54 5.34
N ASP A 77 -22.86 18.51 5.03
CA ASP A 77 -22.16 19.68 4.50
C ASP A 77 -22.70 20.05 3.11
N LEU A 78 -22.96 19.06 2.26
CA LEU A 78 -23.61 19.27 0.96
C LEU A 78 -24.98 19.94 1.11
N SER A 79 -25.82 19.43 2.02
CA SER A 79 -27.13 20.02 2.33
C SER A 79 -27.01 21.48 2.76
N ASN A 80 -26.09 21.78 3.68
CA ASN A 80 -25.83 23.14 4.15
C ASN A 80 -25.35 24.07 3.03
N ILE A 81 -24.55 23.58 2.08
CA ILE A 81 -24.04 24.35 0.94
C ILE A 81 -25.15 24.65 -0.05
N LEU A 82 -25.97 23.66 -0.41
CA LEU A 82 -27.04 23.77 -1.40
C LEU A 82 -28.26 24.55 -0.88
N ALA A 83 -28.49 24.57 0.43
CA ALA A 83 -29.47 25.44 1.07
C ALA A 83 -29.05 26.92 1.03
N LYS A 84 -27.75 27.20 1.17
CA LYS A 84 -27.21 28.58 1.11
C LYS A 84 -26.99 29.08 -0.32
N ASN A 85 -26.80 28.19 -1.28
CA ASN A 85 -26.43 28.52 -2.66
C ASN A 85 -27.28 27.71 -3.64
N GLU A 86 -28.56 28.07 -3.81
CA GLU A 86 -29.50 27.34 -4.68
C GLU A 86 -29.00 27.20 -6.13
N ASN A 87 -28.27 28.21 -6.62
CA ASN A 87 -27.68 28.21 -7.96
C ASN A 87 -26.67 27.07 -8.21
N PHE A 88 -26.15 26.43 -7.16
CA PHE A 88 -25.25 25.29 -7.30
C PHE A 88 -25.98 23.96 -7.49
N ARG A 89 -27.26 23.87 -7.16
CA ARG A 89 -28.03 22.61 -7.29
C ARG A 89 -27.99 22.03 -8.71
N PRO A 90 -28.24 22.81 -9.79
CA PRO A 90 -28.22 22.24 -11.13
C PRO A 90 -26.83 21.77 -11.55
N VAL A 91 -25.78 22.48 -11.13
CA VAL A 91 -24.38 22.12 -11.46
C VAL A 91 -23.98 20.84 -10.73
N PHE A 92 -24.15 20.80 -9.40
CA PHE A 92 -23.74 19.65 -8.59
C PHE A 92 -24.51 18.39 -8.98
N LEU A 93 -25.83 18.51 -9.14
CA LEU A 93 -26.66 17.38 -9.53
C LEU A 93 -26.27 16.85 -10.92
N ARG A 94 -26.16 17.74 -11.92
CA ARG A 94 -25.76 17.33 -13.27
C ARG A 94 -24.42 16.63 -13.26
N THR A 95 -23.45 17.22 -12.59
CA THR A 95 -22.10 16.68 -12.49
C THR A 95 -22.09 15.31 -11.82
N ALA A 96 -22.80 15.13 -10.70
CA ALA A 96 -22.87 13.85 -10.02
C ALA A 96 -23.47 12.75 -10.93
N ILE A 97 -24.54 13.06 -11.67
CA ILE A 97 -25.19 12.12 -12.59
C ILE A 97 -24.30 11.80 -13.80
N GLU A 98 -23.65 12.80 -14.40
CA GLU A 98 -22.75 12.62 -15.54
C GLU A 98 -21.49 11.83 -15.15
N GLN A 99 -20.89 12.14 -14.00
CA GLN A 99 -19.74 11.39 -13.47
C GLN A 99 -20.11 9.95 -13.12
N ARG A 100 -21.29 9.72 -12.55
CA ARG A 100 -21.80 8.37 -12.30
C ARG A 100 -21.90 7.58 -13.60
N GLN A 101 -22.45 8.18 -14.65
CA GLN A 101 -22.53 7.54 -15.95
C GLN A 101 -21.15 7.19 -16.52
N GLN A 102 -20.17 8.10 -16.38
CA GLN A 102 -18.79 7.84 -16.82
C GLN A 102 -18.16 6.66 -16.07
N ALA A 103 -18.32 6.61 -14.75
CA ALA A 103 -17.82 5.51 -13.92
C ALA A 103 -18.48 4.18 -14.31
N LEU A 104 -19.81 4.16 -14.49
CA LEU A 104 -20.54 2.96 -14.92
C LEU A 104 -20.13 2.50 -16.33
N CYS A 105 -19.93 3.41 -17.28
CA CYS A 105 -19.46 3.07 -18.62
C CYS A 105 -18.07 2.43 -18.58
N LEU A 106 -17.15 3.01 -17.81
CA LEU A 106 -15.80 2.45 -17.64
C LEU A 106 -15.85 1.07 -16.98
N TYR A 107 -16.66 0.92 -15.92
CA TYR A 107 -16.86 -0.36 -15.26
C TYR A 107 -17.36 -1.43 -16.24
N VAL A 108 -18.34 -1.10 -17.10
CA VAL A 108 -18.86 -2.05 -18.09
C VAL A 108 -17.81 -2.42 -19.15
N ASP A 109 -17.00 -1.46 -19.62
CA ASP A 109 -15.91 -1.73 -20.54
C ASP A 109 -14.88 -2.70 -19.94
N LEU A 110 -14.44 -2.41 -18.71
CA LEU A 110 -13.50 -3.28 -17.99
C LEU A 110 -14.10 -4.65 -17.69
N TYR A 111 -15.38 -4.72 -17.32
CA TYR A 111 -16.05 -6.00 -17.07
C TYR A 111 -16.08 -6.87 -18.33
N ARG A 112 -16.29 -6.27 -19.52
CA ARG A 112 -16.18 -7.00 -20.79
C ARG A 112 -14.75 -7.48 -21.05
N LYS A 113 -13.75 -6.64 -20.79
CA LYS A 113 -12.33 -7.01 -20.96
C LYS A 113 -11.89 -8.13 -20.02
N VAL A 114 -12.28 -8.09 -18.75
CA VAL A 114 -12.03 -9.16 -17.77
C VAL A 114 -12.62 -10.48 -18.26
N ARG A 115 -13.89 -10.46 -18.70
CA ARG A 115 -14.54 -11.66 -19.24
C ARG A 115 -13.90 -12.15 -20.53
N LEU A 116 -13.47 -11.24 -21.40
CA LEU A 116 -12.75 -11.57 -22.64
C LEU A 116 -11.42 -12.26 -22.32
N LEU A 117 -10.62 -11.69 -21.41
CA LEU A 117 -9.36 -12.28 -20.97
C LEU A 117 -9.58 -13.69 -20.44
N HIS A 118 -10.52 -13.86 -19.52
CA HIS A 118 -10.78 -15.17 -18.91
C HIS A 118 -11.26 -16.21 -19.93
N ALA A 119 -12.33 -15.90 -20.66
CA ALA A 119 -12.90 -16.83 -21.62
C ALA A 119 -11.91 -17.20 -22.74
N LYS A 120 -11.14 -16.23 -23.25
CA LYS A 120 -10.16 -16.49 -24.31
C LYS A 120 -8.94 -17.25 -23.82
N ALA A 121 -8.44 -16.97 -22.61
CA ALA A 121 -7.36 -17.77 -22.05
C ALA A 121 -7.77 -19.24 -21.85
N GLU A 122 -8.99 -19.51 -21.36
CA GLU A 122 -9.53 -20.88 -21.26
C GLU A 122 -9.69 -21.54 -22.65
N GLU A 123 -10.24 -20.81 -23.62
CA GLU A 123 -10.41 -21.29 -25.01
C GLU A 123 -9.06 -21.68 -25.62
N PHE A 124 -8.09 -20.76 -25.62
CA PHE A 124 -6.74 -21.01 -26.13
C PHE A 124 -6.06 -22.18 -25.42
N TYR A 125 -6.14 -22.28 -24.10
CA TYR A 125 -5.50 -23.40 -23.41
C TYR A 125 -6.13 -24.76 -23.76
N ASN A 126 -7.47 -24.81 -23.85
CA ASN A 126 -8.18 -26.02 -24.28
C ASN A 126 -7.85 -26.39 -25.72
N ASP A 127 -7.76 -25.42 -26.63
CA ASP A 127 -7.37 -25.63 -28.02
C ASP A 127 -5.93 -26.15 -28.12
N TYR A 128 -5.01 -25.59 -27.32
CA TYR A 128 -3.64 -26.10 -27.21
C TYR A 128 -3.59 -27.56 -26.74
N LYS A 129 -4.32 -27.91 -25.68
CA LYS A 129 -4.43 -29.29 -25.17
C LYS A 129 -4.97 -30.26 -26.21
N ASN A 130 -6.08 -29.89 -26.85
CA ASN A 130 -6.70 -30.66 -27.91
C ASN A 130 -5.72 -30.86 -29.07
N ARG A 131 -4.98 -29.82 -29.44
CA ARG A 131 -3.97 -29.88 -30.50
C ARG A 131 -2.82 -30.81 -30.14
N CYS A 132 -2.28 -30.73 -28.92
CA CYS A 132 -1.21 -31.63 -28.46
C CYS A 132 -1.66 -33.09 -28.50
N SER A 133 -2.88 -33.36 -28.03
CA SER A 133 -3.49 -34.69 -28.10
C SER A 133 -3.64 -35.21 -29.54
N GLN A 134 -4.16 -34.38 -30.46
CA GLN A 134 -4.29 -34.73 -31.88
C GLN A 134 -2.94 -35.02 -32.55
N LEU A 135 -1.89 -34.28 -32.15
CA LEU A 135 -0.54 -34.43 -32.67
C LEU A 135 0.26 -35.54 -31.98
N LEU A 136 -0.29 -36.16 -30.93
CA LEU A 136 0.41 -37.13 -30.07
C LEU A 136 1.73 -36.57 -29.51
N VAL A 137 1.71 -35.31 -29.09
CA VAL A 137 2.82 -34.62 -28.44
C VAL A 137 2.47 -34.39 -26.98
N ASP A 138 3.43 -34.57 -26.08
CA ASP A 138 3.24 -34.29 -24.66
C ASP A 138 2.89 -32.81 -24.45
N GLU A 139 1.79 -32.59 -23.72
CA GLU A 139 1.38 -31.26 -23.29
C GLU A 139 2.46 -30.64 -22.39
N GLN A 140 2.82 -29.38 -22.66
CA GLN A 140 3.67 -28.66 -21.72
C GLN A 140 2.84 -28.22 -20.50
N PRO A 141 3.34 -28.47 -19.27
CA PRO A 141 2.64 -28.05 -18.06
C PRO A 141 2.53 -26.52 -18.03
N PHE A 142 1.34 -26.02 -17.73
CA PHE A 142 1.06 -24.59 -17.63
C PHE A 142 0.24 -24.28 -16.37
N ALA A 143 0.94 -24.25 -15.24
CA ALA A 143 0.36 -24.13 -13.90
C ALA A 143 -0.48 -22.86 -13.69
N ARG A 144 -0.21 -21.78 -14.46
CA ARG A 144 -1.04 -20.55 -14.43
C ARG A 144 -2.50 -20.84 -14.66
N MET A 145 -2.82 -21.76 -15.57
CA MET A 145 -4.20 -22.13 -15.88
C MET A 145 -4.82 -23.07 -14.85
N GLU A 146 -4.04 -23.78 -14.05
CA GLU A 146 -4.55 -24.68 -13.00
C GLU A 146 -5.17 -23.88 -11.85
N CYS A 147 -4.64 -22.69 -11.56
CA CYS A 147 -5.15 -21.78 -10.53
C CYS A 147 -5.93 -20.59 -11.13
N PHE A 148 -6.23 -20.59 -12.43
CA PHE A 148 -6.86 -19.46 -13.10
C PHE A 148 -8.37 -19.44 -12.89
N GLU A 149 -8.81 -18.68 -11.91
CA GLU A 149 -10.23 -18.54 -11.59
C GLU A 149 -10.84 -17.28 -12.22
N ALA A 150 -12.15 -17.35 -12.49
CA ALA A 150 -12.93 -16.19 -12.89
C ALA A 150 -12.98 -15.16 -11.76
N LEU A 151 -12.89 -13.87 -12.10
CA LEU A 151 -12.98 -12.80 -11.11
C LEU A 151 -14.34 -12.83 -10.39
N ASN A 152 -14.30 -13.08 -9.09
CA ASN A 152 -15.46 -12.92 -8.22
C ASN A 152 -15.49 -11.50 -7.63
N LEU A 153 -16.21 -10.61 -8.31
CA LEU A 153 -16.34 -9.22 -7.87
C LEU A 153 -17.09 -9.10 -6.54
N GLN A 154 -16.50 -8.36 -5.61
CA GLN A 154 -17.17 -7.95 -4.37
C GLN A 154 -18.02 -6.71 -4.62
N HIS A 155 -17.48 -5.71 -5.33
CA HIS A 155 -18.16 -4.44 -5.59
C HIS A 155 -18.83 -4.42 -6.97
N ARG A 156 -20.00 -5.06 -7.08
CA ARG A 156 -20.70 -5.25 -8.36
C ARG A 156 -21.66 -4.13 -8.70
N ALA A 157 -21.60 -3.62 -9.93
CA ALA A 157 -22.66 -2.82 -10.53
C ALA A 157 -23.68 -3.73 -11.21
N GLU A 158 -24.97 -3.50 -10.92
CA GLU A 158 -26.05 -4.29 -11.48
C GLU A 158 -26.42 -3.77 -12.88
N GLU A 159 -26.89 -4.68 -13.74
CA GLU A 159 -27.19 -4.32 -15.13
C GLU A 159 -28.30 -3.26 -15.24
N TRP A 160 -29.28 -3.32 -14.34
CA TRP A 160 -30.35 -2.33 -14.28
C TRP A 160 -29.83 -0.94 -13.91
N GLU A 161 -28.75 -0.81 -13.13
CA GLU A 161 -28.14 0.48 -12.77
C GLU A 161 -27.53 1.14 -14.01
N VAL A 162 -26.81 0.35 -14.82
CA VAL A 162 -26.22 0.79 -16.08
C VAL A 162 -27.32 1.24 -17.05
N ARG A 163 -28.35 0.42 -17.25
CA ARG A 163 -29.46 0.74 -18.16
C ARG A 163 -30.25 1.96 -17.66
N ASN A 164 -30.47 2.07 -16.35
CA ASN A 164 -31.11 3.23 -15.73
C ASN A 164 -30.31 4.51 -15.98
N SER A 165 -29.00 4.47 -15.71
CA SER A 165 -28.13 5.64 -15.86
C SER A 165 -28.00 6.06 -17.33
N ASP A 166 -27.91 5.10 -18.25
CA ASP A 166 -27.86 5.38 -19.69
C ASP A 166 -29.14 6.04 -20.19
N SER A 167 -30.31 5.49 -19.82
CA SER A 167 -31.61 6.07 -20.17
C SER A 167 -31.80 7.47 -19.58
N LEU A 168 -31.42 7.65 -18.31
CA LEU A 168 -31.49 8.93 -17.62
C LEU A 168 -30.66 9.99 -18.35
N VAL A 169 -29.37 9.72 -18.60
CA VAL A 169 -28.45 10.70 -19.19
C VAL A 169 -28.80 11.00 -20.64
N LYS A 170 -29.22 10.00 -21.43
CA LYS A 170 -29.52 10.19 -22.86
C LYS A 170 -30.87 10.81 -23.13
N ASN A 171 -31.91 10.44 -22.38
CA ASN A 171 -33.29 10.73 -22.75
C ASN A 171 -34.01 11.69 -21.80
N TYR A 172 -33.68 11.69 -20.50
CA TYR A 172 -34.51 12.33 -19.46
C TYR A 172 -33.74 13.23 -18.48
N LEU A 173 -32.48 13.56 -18.78
CA LEU A 173 -31.61 14.29 -17.85
C LEU A 173 -32.20 15.64 -17.47
N ARG A 174 -32.79 16.35 -18.46
CA ARG A 174 -33.35 17.69 -18.25
C ARG A 174 -34.55 17.65 -17.32
N GLU A 175 -35.49 16.74 -17.57
CA GLU A 175 -36.73 16.55 -16.80
C GLU A 175 -36.41 16.10 -15.38
N TYR A 176 -35.49 15.14 -15.24
CA TYR A 176 -35.01 14.68 -13.93
C TYR A 176 -34.38 15.82 -13.14
N MET A 177 -33.46 16.57 -13.76
CA MET A 177 -32.85 17.73 -13.10
C MET A 177 -33.90 18.75 -12.65
N GLN A 178 -34.86 19.09 -13.53
CA GLN A 178 -35.94 20.03 -13.19
C GLN A 178 -36.79 19.58 -12.02
N LEU A 179 -36.95 18.27 -11.80
CA LEU A 179 -37.66 17.73 -10.65
C LEU A 179 -36.80 17.80 -9.39
N MET A 180 -35.58 17.27 -9.45
CA MET A 180 -34.75 17.07 -8.26
C MET A 180 -34.25 18.39 -7.65
N ILE A 181 -34.03 19.44 -8.45
CA ILE A 181 -33.57 20.74 -7.92
C ILE A 181 -34.65 21.53 -7.17
N LYS A 182 -35.94 21.13 -7.28
CA LYS A 182 -37.07 21.81 -6.63
C LYS A 182 -37.07 21.67 -5.11
N ASP A 183 -36.44 20.62 -4.59
CA ASP A 183 -36.37 20.33 -3.17
C ASP A 183 -34.94 19.94 -2.77
N ASP A 184 -34.52 20.43 -1.61
CA ASP A 184 -33.15 20.27 -1.11
C ASP A 184 -32.83 18.80 -0.84
N ASN A 185 -33.77 18.08 -0.24
CA ASN A 185 -33.58 16.68 0.13
C ASN A 185 -33.57 15.79 -1.11
N LEU A 186 -34.41 16.10 -2.11
CA LEU A 186 -34.36 15.42 -3.41
C LEU A 186 -32.99 15.62 -4.08
N CYS A 187 -32.52 16.87 -4.17
CA CYS A 187 -31.26 17.20 -4.82
C CYS A 187 -30.06 16.54 -4.11
N VAL A 188 -29.97 16.69 -2.78
CA VAL A 188 -28.92 16.08 -1.95
C VAL A 188 -28.99 14.56 -2.04
N GLY A 189 -30.19 13.98 -1.91
CA GLY A 189 -30.41 12.54 -2.01
C GLY A 189 -29.89 11.97 -3.33
N ALA A 190 -30.25 12.57 -4.46
CA ALA A 190 -29.78 12.13 -5.78
C ALA A 190 -28.25 12.23 -5.95
N ILE A 191 -27.63 13.31 -5.45
CA ILE A 191 -26.16 13.47 -5.50
C ILE A 191 -25.49 12.40 -4.64
N MET A 192 -26.01 12.14 -3.44
CA MET A 192 -25.42 11.17 -2.51
C MET A 192 -25.64 9.73 -2.97
N GLU A 193 -26.78 9.41 -3.58
CA GLU A 193 -27.02 8.12 -4.25
C GLU A 193 -26.02 7.90 -5.40
N ALA A 194 -25.83 8.92 -6.25
CA ALA A 194 -24.86 8.87 -7.32
C ALA A 194 -23.42 8.72 -6.78
N SER A 195 -23.07 9.43 -5.72
CA SER A 195 -21.79 9.31 -5.00
C SER A 195 -21.56 7.90 -4.47
N ALA A 196 -22.53 7.32 -3.76
CA ALA A 196 -22.44 5.96 -3.21
C ALA A 196 -22.27 4.90 -4.32
N GLN A 197 -23.03 5.04 -5.42
CA GLN A 197 -22.87 4.16 -6.58
C GLN A 197 -21.48 4.32 -7.23
N MET A 198 -21.00 5.55 -7.43
CA MET A 198 -19.66 5.81 -7.96
C MET A 198 -18.57 5.21 -7.09
N HIS A 199 -18.65 5.38 -5.77
CA HIS A 199 -17.68 4.83 -4.84
C HIS A 199 -17.57 3.30 -4.98
N ARG A 200 -18.71 2.60 -4.89
CA ARG A 200 -18.78 1.14 -5.06
C ARG A 200 -18.25 0.72 -6.44
N VAL A 201 -18.70 1.37 -7.51
CA VAL A 201 -18.27 1.06 -8.89
C VAL A 201 -16.77 1.25 -9.06
N THR A 202 -16.19 2.27 -8.42
CA THR A 202 -14.76 2.57 -8.49
C THR A 202 -13.92 1.51 -7.76
N LEU A 203 -14.40 0.99 -6.62
CA LEU A 203 -13.78 -0.17 -5.97
C LEU A 203 -13.79 -1.39 -6.89
N GLY A 204 -14.92 -1.66 -7.56
CA GLY A 204 -15.02 -2.73 -8.56
C GLY A 204 -14.12 -2.52 -9.77
N ILE A 205 -13.92 -1.27 -10.21
CA ILE A 205 -12.91 -0.92 -11.23
C ILE A 205 -11.51 -1.30 -10.74
N GLY A 206 -11.18 -0.99 -9.48
CA GLY A 206 -9.92 -1.39 -8.85
C GLY A 206 -9.71 -2.90 -8.87
N GLU A 207 -10.72 -3.68 -8.45
CA GLU A 207 -10.69 -5.15 -8.51
C GLU A 207 -10.43 -5.68 -9.93
N MET A 208 -11.12 -5.12 -10.94
CA MET A 208 -10.95 -5.53 -12.34
C MET A 208 -9.58 -5.16 -12.90
N VAL A 209 -9.08 -3.95 -12.60
CA VAL A 209 -7.74 -3.50 -12.99
C VAL A 209 -6.68 -4.41 -12.36
N ASN A 210 -6.81 -4.73 -11.08
CA ASN A 210 -5.90 -5.63 -10.38
C ASN A 210 -5.95 -7.04 -11.00
N TYR A 211 -7.14 -7.58 -11.26
CA TYR A 211 -7.29 -8.88 -11.92
C TYR A 211 -6.65 -8.92 -13.30
N MET A 212 -6.86 -7.89 -14.12
CA MET A 212 -6.27 -7.82 -15.46
C MET A 212 -4.75 -7.72 -15.39
N LEU A 213 -4.21 -6.84 -14.54
CA LEU A 213 -2.76 -6.70 -14.38
C LEU A 213 -2.10 -7.97 -13.87
N ARG A 214 -2.79 -8.69 -12.99
CA ARG A 214 -2.33 -9.95 -12.42
C ARG A 214 -2.28 -11.09 -13.42
N ASN A 215 -3.27 -11.15 -14.31
CA ASN A 215 -3.47 -12.29 -15.20
C ASN A 215 -3.11 -12.02 -16.66
N LYS A 216 -2.65 -10.81 -17.00
CA LYS A 216 -2.23 -10.47 -18.38
C LYS A 216 -1.13 -11.42 -18.88
N ASP A 217 -0.25 -11.84 -17.98
CA ASP A 217 0.91 -12.66 -18.31
C ASP A 217 0.51 -14.13 -18.60
N ILE A 218 -0.77 -14.49 -18.53
CA ILE A 218 -1.29 -15.75 -19.05
C ILE A 218 -1.25 -15.75 -20.58
N LEU A 219 -1.59 -14.62 -21.22
CA LEU A 219 -1.58 -14.53 -22.68
C LEU A 219 -0.16 -14.29 -23.21
N PHE A 220 0.60 -13.41 -22.56
CA PHE A 220 1.95 -13.04 -22.96
C PHE A 220 2.77 -12.52 -21.77
N ALA A 221 3.85 -13.20 -21.44
CA ALA A 221 4.74 -12.90 -20.33
C ALA A 221 6.17 -12.66 -20.84
N GLU A 222 6.92 -11.79 -20.16
CA GLU A 222 8.36 -11.63 -20.45
C GLU A 222 9.15 -12.91 -20.17
N THR A 223 8.67 -13.71 -19.22
CA THR A 223 9.30 -14.99 -18.85
C THR A 223 9.12 -16.07 -19.92
N LYS A 224 8.25 -15.81 -20.91
CA LYS A 224 7.83 -16.75 -21.96
C LYS A 224 7.05 -17.95 -21.43
N ASP A 225 6.63 -17.93 -20.16
CA ASP A 225 5.67 -18.90 -19.61
C ASP A 225 4.24 -18.36 -19.74
N ASP A 226 3.75 -18.36 -20.97
CA ASP A 226 2.43 -17.89 -21.38
C ASP A 226 1.85 -18.71 -22.55
N LEU A 227 0.57 -18.53 -22.85
CA LEU A 227 -0.11 -19.23 -23.94
C LEU A 227 0.50 -18.93 -25.31
N PHE A 228 0.89 -17.68 -25.59
CA PHE A 228 1.52 -17.33 -26.87
C PHE A 228 2.76 -18.19 -27.13
N HIS A 229 3.61 -18.36 -26.13
CA HIS A 229 4.83 -19.13 -26.22
C HIS A 229 4.59 -20.65 -26.24
N LEU A 230 3.51 -21.16 -25.63
CA LEU A 230 3.11 -22.57 -25.82
C LEU A 230 2.85 -22.88 -27.30
N TYR A 231 2.12 -22.01 -28.00
CA TYR A 231 1.89 -22.15 -29.44
C TYR A 231 3.15 -21.90 -30.26
N TYR A 232 3.99 -20.93 -29.86
CA TYR A 232 5.26 -20.66 -30.52
C TYR A 232 6.20 -21.87 -30.46
N ASP A 233 6.33 -22.51 -29.30
CA ASP A 233 7.20 -23.66 -29.10
C ASP A 233 6.71 -24.88 -29.88
N LEU A 234 5.39 -25.09 -29.91
CA LEU A 234 4.75 -26.09 -30.75
C LEU A 234 5.03 -25.81 -32.24
N THR A 235 4.94 -24.54 -32.66
CA THR A 235 5.25 -24.09 -34.03
C THR A 235 6.69 -24.39 -34.40
N VAL A 236 7.66 -24.05 -33.54
CA VAL A 236 9.08 -24.33 -33.76
C VAL A 236 9.34 -25.83 -33.87
N ALA A 237 8.81 -26.62 -32.95
CA ALA A 237 8.99 -28.08 -32.93
C ALA A 237 8.41 -28.76 -34.18
N ARG A 238 7.26 -28.28 -34.68
CA ARG A 238 6.62 -28.80 -35.90
C ARG A 238 7.33 -28.33 -37.17
N SER A 239 7.74 -27.06 -37.23
CA SER A 239 8.48 -26.52 -38.38
C SER A 239 9.80 -27.28 -38.61
N ARG A 240 10.54 -27.63 -37.54
CA ARG A 240 11.77 -28.45 -37.64
C ARG A 240 11.54 -29.83 -38.23
N LYS A 241 10.33 -30.37 -38.13
CA LYS A 241 9.93 -31.66 -38.72
C LYS A 241 9.39 -31.51 -40.15
N GLY A 242 9.37 -30.29 -40.70
CA GLY A 242 8.81 -30.00 -42.03
C GLY A 242 7.28 -30.02 -42.08
N ASN A 243 6.61 -29.92 -40.93
CA ASN A 243 5.15 -29.97 -40.85
C ASN A 243 4.51 -28.59 -41.14
N ASP A 244 3.26 -28.60 -41.63
CA ASP A 244 2.46 -27.38 -41.74
C ASP A 244 2.10 -26.81 -40.36
N VAL A 245 2.40 -25.53 -40.16
CA VAL A 245 2.24 -24.78 -38.90
C VAL A 245 1.22 -23.63 -39.00
N THR A 246 0.41 -23.62 -40.06
CA THR A 246 -0.54 -22.52 -40.32
C THR A 246 -1.52 -22.31 -39.16
N TRP A 247 -2.07 -23.40 -38.61
CA TRP A 247 -3.03 -23.34 -37.51
C TRP A 247 -2.43 -22.73 -36.24
N GLU A 248 -1.22 -23.15 -35.84
CA GLU A 248 -0.58 -22.61 -34.63
C GLU A 248 -0.26 -21.11 -34.78
N LYS A 249 0.12 -20.68 -35.99
CA LYS A 249 0.33 -19.25 -36.31
C LYS A 249 -0.97 -18.45 -36.23
N GLU A 250 -2.09 -19.00 -36.71
CA GLU A 250 -3.40 -18.36 -36.60
C GLU A 250 -3.81 -18.18 -35.13
N GLN A 251 -3.54 -19.17 -34.27
CA GLN A 251 -3.77 -19.05 -32.82
C GLN A 251 -2.89 -17.97 -32.17
N MET A 252 -1.61 -17.90 -32.53
CA MET A 252 -0.72 -16.85 -32.04
C MET A 252 -1.21 -15.45 -32.46
N LEU A 253 -1.67 -15.28 -33.70
CA LEU A 253 -2.27 -14.03 -34.17
C LEU A 253 -3.55 -13.68 -33.41
N ALA A 254 -4.42 -14.68 -33.15
CA ALA A 254 -5.62 -14.48 -32.35
C ALA A 254 -5.30 -14.03 -30.92
N ILE A 255 -4.24 -14.56 -30.30
CA ILE A 255 -3.75 -14.08 -28.99
C ILE A 255 -3.34 -12.60 -29.07
N VAL A 256 -2.59 -12.21 -30.10
CA VAL A 256 -2.18 -10.81 -30.32
C VAL A 256 -3.39 -9.89 -30.51
N GLU A 257 -4.41 -10.31 -31.24
CA GLU A 257 -5.67 -9.56 -31.39
C GLU A 257 -6.39 -9.38 -30.05
N VAL A 258 -6.44 -10.42 -29.22
CA VAL A 258 -6.99 -10.32 -27.85
C VAL A 258 -6.17 -9.35 -27.00
N MET A 259 -4.84 -9.42 -27.06
CA MET A 259 -3.96 -8.48 -26.36
C MET A 259 -4.24 -7.02 -26.77
N GLN A 260 -4.46 -6.75 -28.06
CA GLN A 260 -4.86 -5.42 -28.56
C GLN A 260 -6.21 -4.97 -27.99
N MET A 261 -7.21 -5.84 -27.99
CA MET A 261 -8.54 -5.54 -27.45
C MET A 261 -8.52 -5.23 -25.95
N LEU A 262 -7.65 -5.92 -25.19
CA LEU A 262 -7.47 -5.68 -23.76
C LEU A 262 -6.74 -4.35 -23.49
N GLY A 263 -5.74 -4.00 -24.31
CA GLY A 263 -5.05 -2.69 -24.25
C GLY A 263 -4.12 -2.51 -23.05
N ILE A 264 -3.54 -3.60 -22.52
CA ILE A 264 -2.73 -3.60 -21.28
C ILE A 264 -1.26 -4.06 -21.47
N TYR A 265 -0.85 -4.33 -22.71
CA TYR A 265 0.44 -4.99 -23.02
C TYR A 265 1.54 -4.02 -23.47
N GLY A 266 1.22 -2.76 -23.80
CA GLY A 266 2.21 -1.71 -24.09
C GLY A 266 3.24 -2.14 -25.16
N ASP A 267 4.52 -2.07 -24.80
CA ASP A 267 5.66 -2.25 -25.73
C ASP A 267 5.87 -3.72 -26.18
N CYS A 268 5.40 -4.72 -25.43
CA CYS A 268 5.57 -6.13 -25.83
C CYS A 268 4.67 -6.56 -27.01
N MET A 269 3.74 -5.69 -27.42
CA MET A 269 2.91 -5.88 -28.61
C MET A 269 3.74 -5.99 -29.88
N GLU A 270 4.80 -5.19 -30.03
CA GLU A 270 5.65 -5.20 -31.22
C GLU A 270 6.43 -6.51 -31.32
N GLU A 271 6.96 -7.01 -30.20
CA GLU A 271 7.68 -8.28 -30.15
C GLU A 271 6.78 -9.45 -30.57
N ALA A 272 5.56 -9.52 -30.01
CA ALA A 272 4.61 -10.57 -30.34
C ALA A 272 4.25 -10.58 -31.84
N GLN A 273 4.00 -9.38 -32.40
CA GLN A 273 3.70 -9.22 -33.83
C GLN A 273 4.86 -9.63 -34.73
N GLN A 274 6.10 -9.27 -34.39
CA GLN A 274 7.29 -9.65 -35.15
C GLN A 274 7.50 -11.18 -35.14
N ARG A 275 7.26 -11.84 -34.00
CA ARG A 275 7.35 -13.31 -33.89
C ARG A 275 6.31 -14.03 -34.75
N CYS A 276 5.09 -13.50 -34.85
CA CYS A 276 4.07 -14.02 -35.76
C CYS A 276 4.44 -13.84 -37.25
N ALA A 277 5.08 -12.71 -37.59
CA ALA A 277 5.52 -12.39 -38.96
C ALA A 277 6.75 -13.20 -39.42
N GLY A 278 7.48 -13.80 -38.48
CA GLY A 278 8.63 -14.66 -38.77
C GLY A 278 8.27 -15.83 -39.69
N SER A 279 9.02 -15.98 -40.79
CA SER A 279 8.82 -17.08 -41.75
C SER A 279 9.71 -18.30 -41.49
N ASN A 280 10.78 -18.14 -40.69
CA ASN A 280 11.81 -19.17 -40.52
C ASN A 280 12.01 -19.52 -39.03
N PHE A 281 11.43 -20.65 -38.61
CA PHE A 281 11.51 -21.16 -37.23
C PHE A 281 12.60 -22.22 -37.04
N GLU A 282 13.31 -22.60 -38.11
CA GLU A 282 14.23 -23.76 -38.13
C GLU A 282 15.50 -23.57 -37.29
N GLY A 283 15.84 -22.34 -36.87
CA GLY A 283 17.05 -22.01 -36.12
C GLY A 283 16.85 -21.49 -34.68
N LEU A 284 15.62 -21.45 -34.16
CA LEU A 284 15.31 -20.79 -32.87
C LEU A 284 15.28 -21.82 -31.72
N SER A 285 15.97 -21.57 -30.60
CA SER A 285 15.87 -22.39 -29.39
C SER A 285 14.60 -22.05 -28.61
N VAL A 286 13.98 -23.07 -28.03
CA VAL A 286 12.86 -22.94 -27.09
C VAL A 286 13.48 -22.76 -25.70
N ASP A 287 13.71 -21.53 -25.29
CA ASP A 287 14.27 -21.21 -23.96
C ASP A 287 13.14 -21.05 -22.94
N ARG A 288 12.38 -22.12 -22.68
CA ARG A 288 11.36 -22.14 -21.61
C ARG A 288 11.94 -22.80 -20.37
N VAL A 289 12.04 -22.04 -19.30
CA VAL A 289 12.63 -22.46 -18.02
C VAL A 289 11.52 -22.98 -17.11
N TYR A 290 11.42 -24.31 -16.92
CA TYR A 290 10.52 -24.89 -15.94
C TYR A 290 11.16 -24.84 -14.56
N VAL A 291 10.90 -23.77 -13.80
CA VAL A 291 11.59 -23.47 -12.53
C VAL A 291 11.54 -24.64 -11.55
N ALA A 292 10.43 -25.37 -11.45
CA ALA A 292 10.30 -26.51 -10.53
C ALA A 292 11.16 -27.73 -10.91
N LYS A 293 11.70 -27.80 -12.14
CA LYS A 293 12.66 -28.82 -12.59
C LYS A 293 14.08 -28.26 -12.75
N GLU A 294 14.26 -26.96 -12.55
CA GLU A 294 15.57 -26.35 -12.57
C GLU A 294 16.27 -26.46 -11.22
N ASP A 295 17.59 -26.50 -11.30
CA ASP A 295 18.45 -26.41 -10.14
C ASP A 295 18.53 -24.95 -9.64
N CYS A 296 17.46 -24.52 -8.96
CA CYS A 296 17.28 -23.14 -8.50
C CYS A 296 18.42 -22.68 -7.59
N VAL A 297 18.88 -23.55 -6.70
CA VAL A 297 20.02 -23.27 -5.80
C VAL A 297 21.28 -22.99 -6.59
N ALA A 298 21.63 -23.83 -7.59
CA ALA A 298 22.76 -23.56 -8.46
C ALA A 298 22.57 -22.23 -9.19
N ARG A 299 21.40 -22.02 -9.81
CA ARG A 299 21.13 -20.82 -10.61
C ARG A 299 21.33 -19.53 -9.81
N ILE A 300 20.80 -19.48 -8.59
CA ILE A 300 20.93 -18.32 -7.69
C ILE A 300 22.38 -18.14 -7.25
N MET A 301 23.05 -19.22 -6.82
CA MET A 301 24.41 -19.13 -6.27
C MET A 301 25.48 -18.89 -7.34
N GLU A 302 25.34 -19.46 -8.55
CA GLU A 302 26.17 -19.15 -9.72
C GLU A 302 25.99 -17.69 -10.11
N TYR A 303 24.74 -17.21 -10.13
CA TYR A 303 24.44 -15.79 -10.35
C TYR A 303 25.07 -14.93 -9.26
N ALA A 304 25.17 -15.38 -8.01
CA ALA A 304 25.90 -14.70 -6.93
C ALA A 304 27.44 -14.87 -6.99
N GLY A 305 27.95 -15.74 -7.87
CA GLY A 305 29.39 -15.95 -8.08
C GLY A 305 30.04 -16.99 -7.18
N TYR A 306 29.27 -17.96 -6.68
CA TYR A 306 29.81 -19.10 -5.93
C TYR A 306 30.33 -20.20 -6.85
N ALA A 307 31.33 -20.94 -6.35
CA ALA A 307 31.84 -22.14 -7.00
C ALA A 307 30.98 -23.36 -6.66
N ASN A 308 31.08 -24.42 -7.48
CA ASN A 308 30.29 -25.66 -7.33
C ASN A 308 30.43 -26.31 -5.94
N GLU A 309 31.60 -26.21 -5.30
CA GLU A 309 31.84 -26.73 -3.95
C GLU A 309 30.95 -26.05 -2.89
N ASP A 310 30.83 -24.72 -2.97
CA ASP A 310 29.98 -23.94 -2.06
C ASP A 310 28.49 -24.20 -2.28
N ILE A 311 28.10 -24.40 -3.54
CA ILE A 311 26.73 -24.75 -3.94
C ILE A 311 26.36 -26.11 -3.35
N HIS A 312 27.25 -27.10 -3.49
CA HIS A 312 27.05 -28.43 -2.93
C HIS A 312 26.93 -28.38 -1.39
N ALA A 313 27.82 -27.66 -0.71
CA ALA A 313 27.76 -27.50 0.74
C ALA A 313 26.45 -26.85 1.22
N PHE A 314 25.97 -25.83 0.51
CA PHE A 314 24.71 -25.17 0.85
C PHE A 314 23.49 -26.09 0.63
N ARG A 315 23.48 -26.91 -0.43
CA ARG A 315 22.43 -27.93 -0.63
C ARG A 315 22.42 -28.97 0.47
N THR A 316 23.59 -29.46 0.88
CA THR A 316 23.68 -30.41 1.98
C THR A 316 23.10 -29.81 3.25
N ALA A 317 23.43 -28.55 3.56
CA ALA A 317 22.84 -27.84 4.70
C ALA A 317 21.31 -27.67 4.60
N LEU A 318 20.76 -27.43 3.40
CA LEU A 318 19.31 -27.41 3.18
C LEU A 318 18.66 -28.79 3.42
N LYS A 319 19.24 -29.86 2.85
CA LYS A 319 18.73 -31.24 2.98
C LYS A 319 18.80 -31.76 4.42
N GLU A 320 19.85 -31.39 5.14
CA GLU A 320 20.01 -31.70 6.56
C GLU A 320 19.18 -30.79 7.48
N GLN A 321 18.45 -29.82 6.92
CA GLN A 321 17.69 -28.81 7.65
C GLN A 321 18.53 -28.07 8.70
N ASN A 322 19.81 -27.83 8.38
CA ASN A 322 20.73 -27.06 9.21
C ASN A 322 20.45 -25.55 9.07
N THR A 323 19.34 -25.12 9.67
CA THR A 323 18.82 -23.74 9.57
C THR A 323 19.84 -22.68 9.96
N ARG A 324 20.76 -22.99 10.89
CA ARG A 324 21.82 -22.07 11.31
C ARG A 324 22.83 -21.79 10.20
N GLU A 325 23.27 -22.82 9.49
CA GLU A 325 24.21 -22.67 8.38
C GLU A 325 23.53 -22.03 7.16
N VAL A 326 22.31 -22.48 6.84
CA VAL A 326 21.48 -21.91 5.78
C VAL A 326 21.28 -20.42 6.01
N SER A 327 20.85 -20.02 7.22
CA SER A 327 20.64 -18.61 7.56
C SER A 327 21.90 -17.77 7.45
N ARG A 328 23.06 -18.33 7.80
CA ARG A 328 24.34 -17.60 7.71
C ARG A 328 24.71 -17.31 6.25
N LYS A 329 24.59 -18.31 5.35
CA LYS A 329 24.94 -18.16 3.93
C LYS A 329 23.86 -17.38 3.15
N PHE A 330 22.58 -17.51 3.51
CA PHE A 330 21.46 -16.88 2.80
C PHE A 330 21.64 -15.38 2.59
N TYR A 331 21.91 -14.60 3.64
CA TYR A 331 22.05 -13.15 3.53
C TYR A 331 23.33 -12.73 2.78
N GLU A 332 24.37 -13.56 2.79
CA GLU A 332 25.57 -13.33 1.98
C GLU A 332 25.28 -13.56 0.50
N ILE A 333 24.57 -14.65 0.17
CA ILE A 333 24.09 -14.93 -1.18
C ILE A 333 23.17 -13.78 -1.64
N TYR A 334 22.24 -13.34 -0.79
CA TYR A 334 21.32 -12.25 -1.08
C TYR A 334 22.07 -10.96 -1.44
N LEU A 335 23.04 -10.54 -0.64
CA LEU A 335 23.86 -9.36 -0.91
C LEU A 335 24.56 -9.46 -2.27
N ARG A 336 25.22 -10.59 -2.56
CA ARG A 336 25.96 -10.77 -3.82
C ARG A 336 25.03 -10.78 -5.03
N THR A 337 23.88 -11.45 -4.94
CA THR A 337 22.85 -11.45 -5.97
C THR A 337 22.33 -10.04 -6.22
N PHE A 338 21.99 -9.29 -5.17
CA PHE A 338 21.51 -7.91 -5.27
C PHE A 338 22.52 -6.97 -5.95
N LEU A 339 23.80 -7.07 -5.58
CA LEU A 339 24.84 -6.23 -6.19
C LEU A 339 24.99 -6.56 -7.68
N ARG A 340 24.94 -7.84 -8.06
CA ARG A 340 25.00 -8.22 -9.48
C ARG A 340 23.75 -7.84 -10.27
N SER A 341 22.56 -7.83 -9.64
CA SER A 341 21.33 -7.40 -10.31
C SER A 341 21.31 -5.91 -10.61
N THR A 342 21.96 -5.10 -9.76
CA THR A 342 22.05 -3.65 -9.94
C THR A 342 23.16 -3.24 -10.91
N GLU A 343 24.27 -4.00 -10.97
CA GLU A 343 25.44 -3.66 -11.79
C GLU A 343 25.32 -4.05 -13.27
N ASN A 344 24.59 -5.13 -13.58
CA ASN A 344 24.65 -5.73 -14.93
C ASN A 344 23.72 -5.09 -15.96
N LEU A 345 22.92 -4.06 -15.63
CA LEU A 345 21.91 -3.40 -16.50
C LEU A 345 20.90 -4.36 -17.18
N ILE A 346 20.99 -5.67 -16.92
CA ILE A 346 20.14 -6.73 -17.44
C ILE A 346 19.14 -7.09 -16.35
N LYS A 347 17.86 -7.10 -16.72
CA LYS A 347 16.76 -7.50 -15.83
C LYS A 347 17.06 -8.89 -15.25
N PRO A 348 16.97 -9.09 -13.92
CA PRO A 348 17.21 -10.39 -13.31
C PRO A 348 16.24 -11.45 -13.85
N SER A 349 16.68 -12.70 -13.98
CA SER A 349 15.78 -13.78 -14.39
C SER A 349 14.68 -13.99 -13.35
N PRO A 350 13.54 -14.61 -13.71
CA PRO A 350 12.44 -14.83 -12.78
C PRO A 350 12.85 -15.55 -11.49
N ILE A 351 13.73 -16.55 -11.57
CA ILE A 351 14.26 -17.26 -10.39
C ILE A 351 14.99 -16.30 -9.44
N ILE A 352 15.80 -15.39 -10.00
CA ILE A 352 16.50 -14.38 -9.21
C ILE A 352 15.51 -13.38 -8.60
N GLN A 353 14.46 -13.00 -9.33
CA GLN A 353 13.40 -12.14 -8.79
C GLN A 353 12.60 -12.84 -7.67
N MET A 354 12.32 -14.15 -7.79
CA MET A 354 11.67 -14.91 -6.73
C MET A 354 12.51 -14.92 -5.45
N PHE A 355 13.82 -15.10 -5.58
CA PHE A 355 14.73 -15.07 -4.44
C PHE A 355 14.79 -13.67 -3.80
N LEU A 356 15.02 -12.63 -4.59
CA LEU A 356 15.19 -11.27 -4.09
C LEU A 356 13.89 -10.71 -3.48
N ASN A 357 12.73 -10.95 -4.08
CA ASN A 357 11.48 -10.39 -3.60
C ASN A 357 10.80 -11.25 -2.53
N PHE A 358 10.90 -12.58 -2.63
CA PHE A 358 10.08 -13.49 -1.82
C PHE A 358 10.87 -14.44 -0.92
N GLY A 359 12.21 -14.52 -1.06
CA GLY A 359 13.03 -15.42 -0.23
C GLY A 359 13.04 -16.87 -0.73
N PHE A 360 12.64 -17.08 -1.99
CA PHE A 360 12.69 -18.39 -2.65
C PHE A 360 14.13 -18.85 -2.89
N MET A 361 14.44 -20.12 -2.58
CA MET A 361 15.78 -20.67 -2.86
C MET A 361 15.73 -21.98 -3.63
N ASP A 362 14.72 -22.82 -3.35
CA ASP A 362 14.71 -24.20 -3.81
C ASP A 362 13.27 -24.73 -3.98
N ALA A 363 13.02 -25.39 -5.11
CA ALA A 363 11.71 -25.95 -5.44
C ALA A 363 11.38 -27.21 -4.63
N GLU A 364 12.37 -28.02 -4.21
CA GLU A 364 12.12 -29.18 -3.34
C GLU A 364 11.65 -28.74 -1.95
N CYS A 365 12.15 -27.61 -1.45
CA CYS A 365 11.75 -27.03 -0.17
C CYS A 365 10.34 -26.44 -0.18
N LEU A 366 9.97 -25.77 -1.26
CA LEU A 366 8.68 -25.06 -1.38
C LEU A 366 7.56 -25.95 -1.94
N GLY A 367 7.90 -26.97 -2.73
CA GLY A 367 6.96 -27.78 -3.49
C GLY A 367 6.61 -27.16 -4.84
N GLU A 368 6.26 -28.01 -5.81
CA GLU A 368 6.01 -27.64 -7.20
C GLU A 368 4.87 -26.61 -7.35
N ASP A 369 3.72 -26.87 -6.73
CA ASP A 369 2.54 -26.00 -6.81
C ASP A 369 2.82 -24.58 -6.30
N LEU A 370 3.46 -24.47 -5.12
CA LEU A 370 3.79 -23.18 -4.52
C LEU A 370 4.93 -22.48 -5.29
N THR A 371 5.88 -23.23 -5.84
CA THR A 371 6.95 -22.67 -6.69
C THR A 371 6.35 -22.03 -7.93
N ASN A 372 5.43 -22.72 -8.60
CA ASN A 372 4.72 -22.20 -9.76
C ASN A 372 3.87 -20.98 -9.41
N ALA A 373 3.13 -21.03 -8.29
CA ALA A 373 2.33 -19.90 -7.85
C ALA A 373 3.18 -18.67 -7.49
N LEU A 374 4.35 -18.88 -6.88
CA LEU A 374 5.29 -17.81 -6.55
C LEU A 374 5.96 -17.21 -7.80
N TYR A 375 6.28 -18.05 -8.78
CA TYR A 375 6.77 -17.61 -10.07
C TYR A 375 5.77 -16.70 -10.77
N ASN A 376 4.46 -16.99 -10.69
CA ASN A 376 3.42 -16.14 -11.23
C ASN A 376 3.32 -14.79 -10.52
N LEU A 377 3.61 -14.73 -9.22
CA LEU A 377 3.63 -13.48 -8.47
C LEU A 377 4.76 -12.52 -8.89
N VAL A 378 5.82 -13.03 -9.52
CA VAL A 378 6.92 -12.20 -10.06
C VAL A 378 6.39 -11.19 -11.08
N ASP A 379 5.51 -11.62 -11.98
CA ASP A 379 4.95 -10.72 -12.99
C ASP A 379 3.97 -9.71 -12.38
N SER A 380 3.43 -10.04 -11.22
CA SER A 380 2.54 -9.19 -10.41
C SER A 380 3.25 -8.40 -9.31
N ILE A 381 4.58 -8.21 -9.39
CA ILE A 381 5.35 -7.58 -8.31
C ILE A 381 4.89 -6.13 -8.00
N GLY A 382 4.31 -5.44 -8.98
CA GLY A 382 3.75 -4.11 -8.81
C GLY A 382 2.58 -4.04 -7.80
N LEU A 383 1.98 -5.17 -7.42
CA LEU A 383 0.96 -5.23 -6.36
C LEU A 383 1.54 -5.02 -4.95
N PHE A 384 2.86 -5.10 -4.82
CA PHE A 384 3.61 -5.00 -3.55
C PHE A 384 4.40 -3.69 -3.43
N GLN A 385 4.22 -2.77 -4.38
CA GLN A 385 5.00 -1.53 -4.49
C GLN A 385 4.10 -0.30 -4.52
N SER A 386 4.40 0.68 -3.68
CA SER A 386 3.79 2.01 -3.71
C SER A 386 4.78 3.07 -3.19
N GLN A 387 4.35 4.32 -3.06
CA GLN A 387 5.21 5.37 -2.50
C GLN A 387 5.71 5.06 -1.07
N HIS A 388 4.95 4.30 -0.28
CA HIS A 388 5.27 3.98 1.11
C HIS A 388 5.26 2.48 1.38
N VAL A 389 5.25 1.64 0.35
CA VAL A 389 5.26 0.19 0.49
C VAL A 389 6.33 -0.37 -0.44
N TYR A 390 7.27 -1.12 0.13
CA TYR A 390 8.44 -1.62 -0.56
C TYR A 390 8.57 -3.13 -0.37
N THR A 391 8.94 -3.85 -1.41
CA THR A 391 9.58 -5.15 -1.22
C THR A 391 10.96 -4.95 -0.60
N MET A 392 11.54 -6.00 -0.01
CA MET A 392 12.91 -5.95 0.49
C MET A 392 13.91 -5.57 -0.62
N TYR A 393 13.70 -6.06 -1.84
CA TYR A 393 14.52 -5.71 -3.00
C TYR A 393 14.46 -4.20 -3.32
N ASP A 394 13.25 -3.64 -3.42
CA ASP A 394 13.07 -2.22 -3.73
C ASP A 394 13.61 -1.32 -2.64
N TRP A 395 13.42 -1.71 -1.38
CA TRP A 395 13.95 -0.97 -0.24
C TRP A 395 15.48 -0.86 -0.31
N LEU A 396 16.16 -1.97 -0.63
CA LEU A 396 17.61 -1.97 -0.81
C LEU A 396 18.02 -1.17 -2.05
N LEU A 397 17.21 -1.15 -3.11
CA LEU A 397 17.46 -0.33 -4.29
C LEU A 397 17.41 1.18 -3.95
N HIS A 398 16.43 1.62 -3.17
CA HIS A 398 16.36 3.00 -2.68
C HIS A 398 17.53 3.36 -1.77
N ILE A 399 18.02 2.44 -0.94
CA ILE A 399 19.23 2.65 -0.15
C ILE A 399 20.48 2.73 -1.03
N TYR A 400 20.59 1.85 -2.03
CA TYR A 400 21.70 1.81 -2.97
C TYR A 400 21.81 3.12 -3.77
N ASN A 401 20.67 3.62 -4.27
CA ASN A 401 20.56 4.87 -5.02
C ASN A 401 20.72 6.12 -4.13
N GLY A 402 20.60 5.97 -2.81
CA GLY A 402 20.71 7.07 -1.85
C GLY A 402 19.43 7.85 -1.60
N ASP A 403 18.29 7.36 -2.11
CA ASP A 403 16.96 7.92 -1.84
C ASP A 403 16.56 7.73 -0.37
N CYS A 404 16.96 6.58 0.21
CA CYS A 404 16.72 6.23 1.60
C CYS A 404 18.03 6.01 2.37
N VAL A 405 18.00 6.26 3.68
CA VAL A 405 19.13 5.98 4.59
C VAL A 405 19.00 4.59 5.22
N PRO A 406 20.09 3.88 5.55
CA PRO A 406 20.00 2.61 6.28
C PRO A 406 19.34 2.74 7.65
N SER A 407 18.78 1.64 8.14
CA SER A 407 18.04 1.52 9.39
C SER A 407 18.95 1.58 10.59
N ILE A 408 18.42 2.04 11.72
CA ILE A 408 19.15 1.97 12.99
C ILE A 408 19.41 0.51 13.35
N ASN A 409 20.51 0.25 14.06
CA ASN A 409 20.80 -1.08 14.58
C ASN A 409 20.16 -1.36 15.94
N GLU A 410 20.34 -2.59 16.43
CA GLU A 410 19.83 -3.03 17.74
C GLU A 410 20.34 -2.18 18.93
N MET A 411 21.43 -1.43 18.74
CA MET A 411 21.98 -0.47 19.71
C MET A 411 21.41 0.95 19.55
N ASN A 412 20.39 1.14 18.71
CA ASN A 412 19.81 2.44 18.32
C ASN A 412 20.82 3.40 17.66
N MET A 413 21.87 2.89 17.01
CA MET A 413 22.81 3.70 16.24
C MET A 413 22.43 3.74 14.78
N ASP A 414 22.47 4.93 14.17
CA ASP A 414 22.34 5.10 12.73
C ASP A 414 23.63 4.69 11.99
N TYR A 415 23.57 4.64 10.67
CA TYR A 415 24.71 4.24 9.84
C TYR A 415 25.96 5.11 10.07
N ALA A 416 25.76 6.43 10.22
CA ALA A 416 26.87 7.35 10.49
C ALA A 416 27.53 7.07 11.85
N GLY A 417 26.72 6.83 12.89
CA GLY A 417 27.17 6.45 14.23
C GLY A 417 27.87 5.09 14.25
N ALA A 418 27.37 4.12 13.49
CA ALA A 418 28.02 2.82 13.34
C ALA A 418 29.41 2.93 12.69
N LEU A 419 29.55 3.74 11.64
CA LEU A 419 30.86 4.03 11.03
C LEU A 419 31.80 4.75 12.01
N GLN A 420 31.31 5.69 12.81
CA GLN A 420 32.11 6.35 13.84
C GLN A 420 32.60 5.38 14.90
N GLN A 421 31.77 4.41 15.29
CA GLN A 421 32.16 3.38 16.24
C GLN A 421 33.25 2.47 15.67
N GLN A 422 33.14 2.09 14.39
CA GLN A 422 34.18 1.31 13.70
C GLN A 422 35.50 2.07 13.60
N LEU A 423 35.46 3.38 13.32
CA LEU A 423 36.65 4.24 13.32
C LEU A 423 37.30 4.28 14.71
N LYS A 424 36.51 4.46 15.78
CA LYS A 424 37.01 4.44 17.16
C LYS A 424 37.61 3.10 17.58
N GLN A 425 37.11 2.00 17.01
CA GLN A 425 37.62 0.65 17.25
C GLN A 425 38.87 0.33 16.40
N GLY A 426 39.27 1.21 15.47
CA GLY A 426 40.39 0.98 14.57
C GLY A 426 40.09 0.02 13.41
N ASN A 427 38.82 -0.30 13.15
CA ASN A 427 38.40 -1.22 12.09
C ASN A 427 38.42 -0.56 10.70
N ILE A 428 38.30 0.77 10.63
CA ILE A 428 38.33 1.55 9.39
C ILE A 428 39.14 2.84 9.60
N THR A 429 39.69 3.40 8.52
CA THR A 429 40.34 4.72 8.50
C THR A 429 39.34 5.86 8.25
N GLU A 430 39.76 7.12 8.46
CA GLU A 430 38.92 8.28 8.13
C GLU A 430 38.58 8.38 6.63
N GLU A 431 39.50 7.98 5.76
CA GLU A 431 39.28 7.93 4.31
C GLU A 431 38.24 6.87 3.93
N GLN A 432 38.37 5.67 4.51
CA GLN A 432 37.39 4.59 4.34
C GLN A 432 36.02 4.99 4.87
N MET A 433 35.96 5.69 6.00
CA MET A 433 34.71 6.22 6.56
C MET A 433 34.03 7.22 5.62
N LYS A 434 34.80 8.12 4.97
CA LYS A 434 34.27 9.07 3.99
C LYS A 434 33.73 8.36 2.75
N ALA A 435 34.47 7.39 2.22
CA ALA A 435 34.04 6.60 1.08
C ALA A 435 32.76 5.80 1.37
N ALA A 436 32.67 5.17 2.55
CA ALA A 436 31.53 4.39 2.99
C ALA A 436 30.22 5.19 3.04
N LYS A 437 30.28 6.48 3.40
CA LYS A 437 29.09 7.34 3.49
C LYS A 437 28.38 7.53 2.15
N SER A 438 29.12 7.53 1.04
CA SER A 438 28.60 7.69 -0.31
C SER A 438 28.44 6.38 -1.07
N ASP A 439 29.00 5.28 -0.56
CA ASP A 439 29.00 3.98 -1.24
C ASP A 439 27.68 3.21 -0.99
N GLY A 440 26.84 3.14 -2.02
CA GLY A 440 25.58 2.39 -2.00
C GLY A 440 25.78 0.90 -1.65
N ARG A 441 26.89 0.28 -2.06
CA ARG A 441 27.18 -1.13 -1.77
C ARG A 441 27.35 -1.36 -0.27
N GLN A 442 28.08 -0.47 0.39
CA GLN A 442 28.34 -0.57 1.83
C GLN A 442 27.10 -0.28 2.67
N LYS A 443 26.25 0.65 2.22
CA LYS A 443 24.94 0.91 2.84
C LYS A 443 24.02 -0.29 2.77
N VAL A 444 23.91 -0.93 1.61
CA VAL A 444 23.12 -2.14 1.42
C VAL A 444 23.67 -3.29 2.26
N ALA A 445 24.99 -3.51 2.25
CA ALA A 445 25.62 -4.55 3.08
C ALA A 445 25.32 -4.35 4.58
N TYR A 446 25.35 -3.11 5.05
CA TYR A 446 24.95 -2.78 6.42
C TYR A 446 23.47 -3.07 6.67
N GLU A 447 22.56 -2.65 5.78
CA GLU A 447 21.12 -2.87 5.94
C GLU A 447 20.77 -4.37 6.02
N ILE A 448 21.39 -5.18 5.16
CA ILE A 448 21.18 -6.63 5.12
C ILE A 448 21.64 -7.29 6.43
N GLN A 449 22.85 -6.95 6.89
CA GLN A 449 23.43 -7.55 8.10
C GLN A 449 22.78 -7.06 9.39
N ASN A 450 22.08 -5.93 9.35
CA ASN A 450 21.42 -5.31 10.47
C ASN A 450 19.91 -5.57 10.46
N MET A 451 19.14 -4.68 9.83
CA MET A 451 17.68 -4.68 9.90
C MET A 451 17.11 -5.92 9.25
N PHE A 452 17.51 -6.23 8.01
CA PHE A 452 16.88 -7.31 7.25
C PHE A 452 17.04 -8.64 8.00
N ARG A 453 18.26 -9.04 8.35
CA ARG A 453 18.52 -10.31 9.04
C ARG A 453 17.77 -10.45 10.37
N THR A 454 17.68 -9.40 11.17
CA THR A 454 16.98 -9.47 12.46
C THR A 454 15.47 -9.44 12.27
N ALA A 455 14.97 -8.55 11.41
CA ALA A 455 13.55 -8.36 11.17
C ALA A 455 12.89 -9.56 10.53
N ASP A 456 13.55 -10.16 9.54
CA ASP A 456 13.09 -11.35 8.82
C ASP A 456 12.76 -12.49 9.80
N ARG A 457 13.65 -12.72 10.76
CA ARG A 457 13.40 -13.67 11.86
C ARG A 457 12.22 -13.26 12.75
N VAL A 458 12.07 -11.98 13.09
CA VAL A 458 11.04 -11.52 14.03
C VAL A 458 9.65 -11.53 13.41
N THR A 459 9.51 -11.10 12.15
CA THR A 459 8.20 -11.04 11.46
C THR A 459 7.67 -12.44 11.15
N SER A 460 8.55 -13.43 10.92
CA SER A 460 8.15 -14.84 10.80
C SER A 460 7.36 -15.34 12.03
N GLY A 461 7.69 -14.81 13.22
CA GLY A 461 7.16 -15.27 14.51
C GLY A 461 7.81 -16.56 15.04
N ARG A 462 8.69 -17.21 14.26
CA ARG A 462 9.35 -18.48 14.57
C ARG A 462 10.77 -18.27 15.10
N LEU A 463 10.91 -17.69 16.29
CA LEU A 463 12.22 -17.21 16.78
C LEU A 463 13.28 -18.31 16.99
N HIS A 464 12.88 -19.56 17.26
CA HIS A 464 13.80 -20.64 17.63
C HIS A 464 14.22 -21.54 16.46
N ASP A 465 13.33 -21.67 15.47
CA ASP A 465 13.40 -22.59 14.33
C ASP A 465 13.36 -21.85 12.99
N PHE A 466 13.61 -20.53 13.02
CA PHE A 466 13.61 -19.68 11.84
C PHE A 466 14.54 -20.20 10.73
N CYS A 467 14.02 -20.18 9.50
CA CYS A 467 14.75 -20.35 8.27
C CYS A 467 14.34 -19.23 7.30
N PRO A 468 15.29 -18.50 6.69
CA PRO A 468 14.97 -17.44 5.71
C PRO A 468 14.59 -17.99 4.33
N VAL A 469 14.75 -19.30 4.12
CA VAL A 469 14.28 -19.98 2.90
C VAL A 469 12.84 -20.43 3.11
N LEU A 470 11.96 -20.04 2.19
CA LEU A 470 10.55 -20.45 2.19
C LEU A 470 10.40 -21.98 2.16
N GLN A 471 9.55 -22.50 3.05
CA GLN A 471 9.20 -23.91 3.10
C GLN A 471 7.72 -24.13 2.81
N GLN A 472 7.36 -25.29 2.25
CA GLN A 472 5.96 -25.65 2.01
C GLN A 472 5.11 -25.58 3.29
N SER A 473 5.69 -25.97 4.44
CA SER A 473 5.05 -25.96 5.76
C SER A 473 4.76 -24.57 6.32
N ASP A 474 5.29 -23.51 5.69
CA ASP A 474 5.06 -22.13 6.10
C ASP A 474 3.71 -21.61 5.64
N PHE A 475 3.18 -22.15 4.54
CA PHE A 475 1.96 -21.68 3.91
C PHE A 475 0.73 -22.40 4.47
N VAL A 476 -0.27 -21.62 4.88
CA VAL A 476 -1.57 -22.12 5.36
C VAL A 476 -2.64 -21.75 4.34
N GLY A 477 -2.80 -22.60 3.33
CA GLY A 477 -3.78 -22.42 2.27
C GLY A 477 -3.22 -21.68 1.05
N ASN A 478 -4.07 -20.88 0.42
CA ASN A 478 -3.78 -20.24 -0.86
C ASN A 478 -2.82 -19.04 -0.70
N ILE A 479 -1.69 -19.06 -1.40
CA ILE A 479 -0.63 -18.04 -1.34
C ILE A 479 -1.13 -16.62 -1.66
N GLU A 480 -2.09 -16.51 -2.58
CA GLU A 480 -2.66 -15.25 -3.04
C GLU A 480 -3.47 -14.56 -1.95
N LYS A 481 -4.23 -15.36 -1.18
CA LYS A 481 -4.98 -14.85 -0.03
C LYS A 481 -4.06 -14.41 1.10
N MET A 482 -2.92 -15.08 1.24
CA MET A 482 -1.91 -14.73 2.25
C MET A 482 -1.06 -13.52 1.85
N ALA A 483 -0.94 -13.21 0.57
CA ALA A 483 -0.12 -12.11 0.06
C ALA A 483 -0.53 -10.75 0.66
N VAL A 484 0.45 -10.02 1.20
CA VAL A 484 0.29 -8.68 1.78
C VAL A 484 0.49 -7.63 0.70
N THR A 485 -0.58 -7.35 -0.05
CA THR A 485 -0.57 -6.34 -1.13
C THR A 485 -0.67 -4.91 -0.58
N VAL A 486 -0.30 -3.93 -1.41
CA VAL A 486 -0.47 -2.49 -1.13
C VAL A 486 -1.89 -2.17 -0.71
N GLU A 487 -2.89 -2.75 -1.40
CA GLU A 487 -4.30 -2.53 -1.11
C GLU A 487 -4.67 -2.96 0.32
N LYS A 488 -4.23 -4.14 0.76
CA LYS A 488 -4.49 -4.63 2.13
C LYS A 488 -3.81 -3.75 3.17
N ILE A 489 -2.57 -3.29 2.90
CA ILE A 489 -1.86 -2.37 3.78
C ILE A 489 -2.58 -1.02 3.90
N GLU A 490 -2.99 -0.44 2.76
CA GLU A 490 -3.68 0.84 2.71
C GLU A 490 -5.06 0.78 3.39
N ALA A 491 -5.79 -0.32 3.21
CA ALA A 491 -7.04 -0.55 3.93
C ALA A 491 -6.80 -0.63 5.45
N ALA A 492 -5.80 -1.40 5.89
CA ALA A 492 -5.50 -1.59 7.30
C ALA A 492 -4.97 -0.32 7.98
N ILE A 493 -4.13 0.48 7.32
CA ILE A 493 -3.65 1.75 7.90
C ILE A 493 -4.78 2.78 7.99
N ASN A 494 -5.68 2.81 6.99
CA ASN A 494 -6.82 3.73 6.98
C ASN A 494 -7.92 3.35 7.96
N SER A 495 -8.09 2.06 8.29
CA SER A 495 -9.01 1.64 9.35
C SER A 495 -8.59 2.19 10.72
N VAL A 496 -7.28 2.41 10.92
CA VAL A 496 -6.76 3.10 12.11
C VAL A 496 -6.90 4.61 11.99
N ARG A 497 -6.50 5.22 10.86
CA ARG A 497 -6.57 6.68 10.64
C ARG A 497 -7.99 7.23 10.63
N CYS A 498 -8.99 6.43 10.25
CA CYS A 498 -10.39 6.87 10.30
C CYS A 498 -10.92 7.00 11.74
N LEU A 499 -10.29 6.28 12.68
CA LEU A 499 -10.60 6.31 14.10
C LEU A 499 -9.64 7.25 14.84
N ASP A 500 -8.34 6.94 14.95
CA ASP A 500 -7.30 7.83 15.49
C ASP A 500 -6.67 8.64 14.35
N TYR A 501 -7.31 9.76 14.01
CA TYR A 501 -6.84 10.65 12.96
C TYR A 501 -5.49 11.30 13.28
N SER A 502 -5.05 11.29 14.54
CA SER A 502 -3.81 11.92 14.99
C SER A 502 -2.62 10.98 14.96
N ALA A 503 -2.81 9.70 14.62
CA ALA A 503 -1.82 8.66 14.81
C ALA A 503 -0.44 8.97 14.17
N PHE A 504 -0.45 9.61 13.00
CA PHE A 504 0.75 9.95 12.22
C PHE A 504 1.04 11.46 12.18
N TYR A 505 0.27 12.27 12.90
CA TYR A 505 0.48 13.71 12.99
C TYR A 505 1.50 14.04 14.07
N ARG A 506 2.43 14.93 13.75
CA ARG A 506 3.44 15.43 14.69
C ARG A 506 3.73 16.90 14.49
N GLU A 507 4.19 17.54 15.55
CA GLU A 507 4.57 18.95 15.53
C GLU A 507 5.89 19.11 14.77
N VAL A 508 5.85 19.92 13.70
CA VAL A 508 6.98 20.27 12.86
C VAL A 508 7.11 21.80 12.86
N MET A 509 8.34 22.28 12.86
CA MET A 509 8.63 23.71 12.85
C MET A 509 8.49 24.27 11.43
N PHE A 510 7.59 25.23 11.24
CA PHE A 510 7.42 26.00 10.03
C PHE A 510 8.02 27.39 10.19
N THR A 511 8.77 27.85 9.18
CA THR A 511 9.43 29.16 9.17
C THR A 511 9.27 29.81 7.80
N ASP A 512 8.72 31.02 7.78
CA ASP A 512 8.72 31.92 6.63
C ASP A 512 8.91 33.37 7.13
N PRO A 513 10.17 33.79 7.37
CA PRO A 513 10.46 35.12 7.89
C PRO A 513 10.05 36.24 6.93
N GLU A 514 10.05 36.01 5.61
CA GLU A 514 9.70 37.02 4.60
C GLU A 514 8.24 37.46 4.72
N HIS A 515 7.37 36.53 5.12
CA HIS A 515 5.93 36.74 5.28
C HIS A 515 5.50 36.78 6.77
N GLY A 516 6.45 36.99 7.68
CA GLY A 516 6.18 37.30 9.09
C GLY A 516 6.07 36.10 10.04
N ILE A 517 6.28 34.86 9.58
CA ILE A 517 6.32 33.68 10.44
C ILE A 517 7.77 33.32 10.76
N LYS A 518 8.29 33.79 11.88
CA LYS A 518 9.65 33.44 12.32
C LYS A 518 9.78 31.97 12.67
N GLN A 519 8.82 31.47 13.45
CA GLN A 519 8.74 30.09 13.92
C GLN A 519 7.31 29.82 14.39
N GLU A 520 6.65 28.82 13.81
CA GLU A 520 5.39 28.28 14.33
C GLU A 520 5.44 26.75 14.26
N TRP A 521 4.88 26.08 15.27
CA TRP A 521 4.74 24.62 15.28
C TRP A 521 3.42 24.22 14.66
N ILE A 522 3.49 23.40 13.61
CA ILE A 522 2.33 22.93 12.85
C ILE A 522 2.24 21.42 12.91
N MET A 523 1.03 20.88 12.88
CA MET A 523 0.79 19.45 12.78
C MET A 523 0.92 19.02 11.33
N LYS A 524 1.83 18.09 11.07
CA LYS A 524 2.07 17.49 9.74
C LYS A 524 1.91 15.98 9.83
N GLU A 525 1.14 15.39 8.92
CA GLU A 525 1.05 13.95 8.78
C GLU A 525 2.29 13.41 8.10
N VAL A 526 2.87 12.36 8.67
CA VAL A 526 3.93 11.62 7.99
C VAL A 526 3.68 10.12 8.13
N LEU A 527 3.32 9.52 7.01
CA LEU A 527 3.07 8.09 6.91
C LEU A 527 4.37 7.29 7.06
N PRO A 528 4.30 6.07 7.61
CA PRO A 528 5.45 5.17 7.72
C PRO A 528 5.80 4.57 6.35
N ASP A 529 7.09 4.31 6.14
CA ASP A 529 7.53 3.41 5.08
C ASP A 529 7.35 1.96 5.55
N ILE A 530 6.61 1.18 4.78
CA ILE A 530 6.28 -0.21 5.06
C ILE A 530 7.16 -1.11 4.19
N ILE A 531 7.95 -1.97 4.83
CA ILE A 531 8.89 -2.86 4.14
C ILE A 531 8.40 -4.30 4.32
N LEU A 532 8.17 -4.97 3.20
CA LEU A 532 7.73 -6.36 3.14
C LEU A 532 8.93 -7.29 3.23
N MET A 533 9.02 -8.02 4.35
CA MET A 533 10.04 -9.04 4.59
C MET A 533 9.73 -10.28 3.74
N PRO A 534 10.72 -10.87 3.06
CA PRO A 534 10.57 -12.01 2.16
C PRO A 534 10.37 -13.33 2.94
N ASN A 535 9.30 -13.40 3.71
CA ASN A 535 8.92 -14.55 4.51
C ASN A 535 7.40 -14.70 4.61
N VAL A 536 6.99 -15.87 5.09
CA VAL A 536 5.65 -16.08 5.65
C VAL A 536 5.72 -15.84 7.15
N GLY A 537 4.87 -14.97 7.67
CA GLY A 537 4.94 -14.54 9.04
C GLY A 537 3.61 -14.31 9.72
N SER A 538 3.70 -14.13 11.03
CA SER A 538 2.55 -13.92 11.92
C SER A 538 2.67 -12.63 12.74
N ARG A 539 3.74 -11.86 12.54
CA ARG A 539 4.04 -10.64 13.31
C ARG A 539 4.44 -9.51 12.39
N ALA A 540 4.00 -8.31 12.74
CA ALA A 540 4.50 -7.07 12.20
C ALA A 540 5.36 -6.36 13.26
N LEU A 541 6.29 -5.52 12.81
CA LEU A 541 7.26 -4.85 13.66
C LEU A 541 7.35 -3.36 13.34
N MET A 542 7.26 -2.51 14.36
CA MET A 542 7.69 -1.13 14.27
C MET A 542 9.19 -1.08 14.59
N TRP A 543 10.03 -0.93 13.57
CA TRP A 543 11.49 -1.00 13.71
C TRP A 543 12.08 0.30 14.26
N GLN A 544 11.65 1.44 13.70
CA GLN A 544 12.07 2.76 14.14
C GLN A 544 10.98 3.81 13.86
N GLU A 545 10.91 4.81 14.73
CA GLU A 545 9.89 5.85 14.72
C GLU A 545 10.19 7.01 13.76
N THR A 546 11.46 7.18 13.36
CA THR A 546 11.94 8.21 12.43
C THR A 546 13.14 7.69 11.64
N ALA A 547 13.42 8.23 10.45
CA ALA A 547 14.58 7.87 9.65
C ALA A 547 15.88 8.56 10.10
N GLY A 548 15.81 9.53 11.00
CA GLY A 548 16.97 10.27 11.48
C GLY A 548 16.68 11.15 12.71
N VAL A 549 17.46 12.21 12.87
CA VAL A 549 17.32 13.12 14.02
C VAL A 549 16.04 13.96 13.92
N LYS A 550 15.62 14.29 12.70
CA LYS A 550 14.43 15.10 12.48
C LYS A 550 13.16 14.29 12.72
N ASN A 551 12.25 14.88 13.48
CA ASN A 551 10.95 14.32 13.77
C ASN A 551 9.99 14.33 12.58
N ASP A 552 10.34 14.89 11.42
CA ASP A 552 9.48 14.96 10.23
C ASP A 552 9.80 13.87 9.18
N THR A 553 10.62 12.87 9.53
CA THR A 553 10.99 11.75 8.66
C THR A 553 10.18 10.47 8.92
N PRO A 554 9.82 9.68 7.88
CA PRO A 554 8.99 8.47 8.03
C PRO A 554 9.51 7.46 9.06
N ALA A 555 8.58 6.76 9.72
CA ALA A 555 8.86 5.58 10.52
C ALA A 555 9.07 4.36 9.60
N ARG A 556 9.59 3.24 10.14
CA ARG A 556 9.73 1.97 9.39
C ARG A 556 8.93 0.86 10.03
N PHE A 557 7.93 0.39 9.30
CA PHE A 557 7.11 -0.74 9.70
C PHE A 557 7.47 -1.94 8.83
N LEU A 558 7.65 -3.09 9.44
CA LEU A 558 8.08 -4.31 8.76
C LEU A 558 6.94 -5.32 8.85
N PHE A 559 6.49 -5.80 7.70
CA PHE A 559 5.42 -6.79 7.59
C PHE A 559 5.94 -8.00 6.83
N PRO A 560 5.47 -9.22 7.12
CA PRO A 560 5.80 -10.37 6.28
C PRO A 560 5.14 -10.20 4.91
N MET A 561 5.77 -10.73 3.87
CA MET A 561 5.22 -10.74 2.51
C MET A 561 3.94 -11.57 2.42
N PHE A 562 3.86 -12.63 3.23
CA PHE A 562 2.69 -13.50 3.33
C PHE A 562 2.27 -13.66 4.80
N THR A 563 0.97 -13.58 5.07
CA THR A 563 0.42 -13.79 6.42
C THR A 563 -0.95 -14.42 6.37
N SER A 564 -1.23 -15.29 7.34
CA SER A 564 -2.59 -15.80 7.61
C SER A 564 -3.30 -14.98 8.71
N MET A 565 -2.62 -13.99 9.28
CA MET A 565 -3.16 -13.15 10.35
C MET A 565 -4.04 -12.04 9.78
N ASP A 566 -4.94 -11.52 10.61
CA ASP A 566 -5.73 -10.35 10.27
C ASP A 566 -4.85 -9.10 10.12
N MET A 567 -4.95 -8.44 8.97
CA MET A 567 -4.11 -7.29 8.64
C MET A 567 -4.45 -6.06 9.47
N GLU A 568 -5.72 -5.87 9.87
CA GLU A 568 -6.11 -4.76 10.72
C GLU A 568 -5.55 -4.93 12.14
N ASP A 569 -5.57 -6.15 12.68
CA ASP A 569 -4.95 -6.48 13.97
C ASP A 569 -3.45 -6.18 13.95
N LEU A 570 -2.72 -6.70 12.96
CA LEU A 570 -1.27 -6.46 12.83
C LEU A 570 -0.96 -4.96 12.71
N MET A 571 -1.76 -4.22 11.94
CA MET A 571 -1.57 -2.78 11.75
C MET A 571 -1.90 -1.99 13.03
N ARG A 572 -3.02 -2.28 13.71
CA ARG A 572 -3.40 -1.63 14.98
C ARG A 572 -2.31 -1.80 16.03
N GLU A 573 -1.80 -3.02 16.21
CA GLU A 573 -0.73 -3.29 17.17
C GLU A 573 0.58 -2.57 16.82
N THR A 574 0.93 -2.53 15.54
CA THR A 574 2.15 -1.84 15.06
C THR A 574 2.04 -0.33 15.28
N ILE A 575 0.89 0.27 14.97
CA ILE A 575 0.63 1.69 15.21
C ILE A 575 0.59 1.99 16.71
N ALA A 576 0.02 1.12 17.55
CA ALA A 576 0.05 1.32 19.00
C ALA A 576 1.50 1.39 19.52
N ARG A 577 2.39 0.50 19.06
CA ARG A 577 3.82 0.56 19.41
C ARG A 577 4.48 1.83 18.88
N TYR A 578 4.13 2.25 17.67
CA TYR A 578 4.61 3.51 17.09
C TYR A 578 4.19 4.72 17.95
N ARG A 579 2.92 4.82 18.33
CA ARG A 579 2.38 5.93 19.15
C ARG A 579 3.14 6.12 20.45
N TRP A 580 3.49 5.00 21.09
CA TRP A 580 4.33 5.02 22.29
C TRP A 580 5.73 5.54 21.99
N GLU A 581 6.43 4.97 21.00
CA GLU A 581 7.84 5.31 20.75
C GLU A 581 8.04 6.70 20.12
N ILE A 582 7.15 7.14 19.22
CA ILE A 582 7.24 8.49 18.67
C ILE A 582 7.01 9.56 19.75
N CYS A 583 6.12 9.30 20.72
CA CYS A 583 5.95 10.18 21.87
C CYS A 583 7.26 10.25 22.69
N ARG A 584 7.89 9.11 22.99
CA ARG A 584 9.17 9.09 23.71
C ARG A 584 10.26 9.84 22.96
N LYS A 585 10.33 9.68 21.65
CA LYS A 585 11.29 10.35 20.78
C LYS A 585 11.11 11.87 20.80
N ILE A 586 9.88 12.36 20.62
CA ILE A 586 9.56 13.79 20.61
C ILE A 586 9.87 14.42 21.97
N GLN A 587 9.51 13.77 23.07
CA GLN A 587 9.73 14.28 24.42
C GLN A 587 11.19 14.19 24.89
N GLY A 588 12.02 13.35 24.24
CA GLY A 588 13.43 13.18 24.57
C GLY A 588 13.64 12.80 26.03
N VAL A 589 14.38 13.60 26.79
CA VAL A 589 14.66 13.35 28.22
C VAL A 589 13.41 13.48 29.11
N TYR A 590 12.37 14.18 28.65
CA TYR A 590 11.15 14.46 29.41
C TYR A 590 10.05 13.42 29.19
N TRP A 591 10.33 12.32 28.48
CA TRP A 591 9.33 11.30 28.10
C TRP A 591 8.56 10.68 29.28
N ASN A 592 9.14 10.69 30.49
CA ASN A 592 8.52 10.22 31.72
C ASN A 592 8.49 11.31 32.82
N ASP A 593 8.45 12.59 32.43
CA ASP A 593 8.33 13.72 33.36
C ASP A 593 6.89 14.24 33.36
N LEU A 594 6.21 14.20 34.51
CA LEU A 594 4.84 14.71 34.65
C LEU A 594 4.75 16.24 34.61
N ARG A 595 5.87 16.94 34.79
CA ARG A 595 5.92 18.40 34.61
C ARG A 595 5.72 18.80 33.15
N GLU A 596 6.01 17.88 32.23
CA GLU A 596 5.74 17.98 30.79
C GLU A 596 4.74 16.87 30.40
N PRO A 597 3.43 17.10 30.58
CA PRO A 597 2.42 16.07 30.37
C PRO A 597 2.43 15.56 28.92
N SER A 598 2.58 14.25 28.77
CA SER A 598 2.58 13.55 27.49
C SER A 598 1.88 12.21 27.63
N LEU A 599 1.61 11.53 26.51
CA LEU A 599 1.04 10.19 26.50
C LEU A 599 1.84 9.25 27.40
N THR A 600 3.15 9.26 27.25
CA THR A 600 4.04 8.34 27.97
C THR A 600 4.16 8.72 29.43
N SER A 601 4.34 10.01 29.77
CA SER A 601 4.51 10.42 31.18
C SER A 601 3.24 10.17 32.00
N GLU A 602 2.06 10.50 31.48
CA GLU A 602 0.80 10.24 32.19
C GLU A 602 0.47 8.75 32.27
N TYR A 603 0.74 7.97 31.22
CA TYR A 603 0.46 6.53 31.23
C TYR A 603 1.43 5.76 32.14
N CYS A 604 2.71 6.16 32.17
CA CYS A 604 3.70 5.60 33.09
C CYS A 604 3.34 5.89 34.55
N ASP A 605 2.93 7.12 34.88
CA ASP A 605 2.46 7.50 36.22
C ASP A 605 1.22 6.69 36.62
N TYR A 606 0.24 6.61 35.73
CA TYR A 606 -0.95 5.78 35.90
C TYR A 606 -0.59 4.33 36.24
N MET A 607 0.30 3.71 35.46
CA MET A 607 0.75 2.34 35.68
C MET A 607 1.57 2.16 36.96
N GLN A 608 2.30 3.19 37.40
CA GLN A 608 3.13 3.12 38.61
C GLN A 608 2.30 3.27 39.89
N PHE A 609 1.31 4.16 39.89
CA PHE A 609 0.54 4.53 41.08
C PHE A 609 -0.89 3.99 41.12
N TYR A 610 -1.27 3.09 40.19
CA TYR A 610 -2.62 2.52 40.08
C TYR A 610 -3.16 1.97 41.42
N ARG A 611 -2.32 1.38 42.28
CA ARG A 611 -2.76 0.83 43.58
C ARG A 611 -3.34 1.90 44.51
N LYS A 612 -2.76 3.10 44.50
CA LYS A 612 -3.15 4.25 45.34
C LYS A 612 -4.19 5.14 44.68
N ASN A 613 -4.48 4.94 43.40
CA ASN A 613 -5.44 5.76 42.68
C ASN A 613 -6.87 5.49 43.18
N SER A 614 -7.56 6.55 43.64
CA SER A 614 -8.93 6.50 44.16
C SER A 614 -9.99 6.42 43.06
N GLU A 615 -9.64 6.72 41.81
CA GLU A 615 -10.55 6.63 40.66
C GLU A 615 -10.70 5.19 40.11
N LEU A 616 -9.91 4.24 40.61
CA LEU A 616 -9.94 2.84 40.18
C LEU A 616 -10.66 1.95 41.20
N SER A 617 -11.56 1.09 40.72
CA SER A 617 -12.17 0.03 41.54
C SER A 617 -11.14 -1.04 41.93
N ALA A 618 -11.47 -1.86 42.94
CA ALA A 618 -10.63 -3.00 43.33
C ALA A 618 -10.41 -3.96 42.14
N GLU A 619 -11.48 -4.29 41.42
CA GLU A 619 -11.42 -5.13 40.21
C GLU A 619 -10.52 -4.54 39.12
N ALA A 620 -10.59 -3.22 38.89
CA ALA A 620 -9.73 -2.56 37.91
C ALA A 620 -8.26 -2.62 38.32
N LYS A 621 -7.95 -2.49 39.62
CA LYS A 621 -6.58 -2.63 40.14
C LYS A 621 -6.06 -4.06 39.95
N ASP A 622 -6.89 -5.06 40.21
CA ASP A 622 -6.51 -6.47 40.01
C ASP A 622 -6.29 -6.79 38.53
N LYS A 623 -7.16 -6.27 37.63
CA LYS A 623 -6.96 -6.39 36.17
C LYS A 623 -5.62 -5.79 35.73
N ILE A 624 -5.30 -4.56 36.16
CA ILE A 624 -4.01 -3.91 35.83
C ILE A 624 -2.82 -4.75 36.33
N LYS A 625 -2.92 -5.31 37.54
CA LYS A 625 -1.88 -6.20 38.09
C LYS A 625 -1.68 -7.43 37.21
N THR A 626 -2.77 -8.05 36.76
CA THR A 626 -2.73 -9.22 35.87
C THR A 626 -2.19 -8.87 34.48
N ASP A 627 -2.58 -7.73 33.92
CA ASP A 627 -2.11 -7.28 32.61
C ASP A 627 -0.62 -6.94 32.63
N LEU A 628 -0.13 -6.27 33.67
CA LEU A 628 1.30 -6.03 33.88
C LEU A 628 2.09 -7.34 33.97
N ALA A 629 1.59 -8.33 34.73
CA ALA A 629 2.24 -9.64 34.84
C ALA A 629 2.31 -10.34 33.47
N ARG A 630 1.22 -10.34 32.70
CA ARG A 630 1.16 -10.90 31.34
C ARG A 630 2.10 -10.19 30.37
N CYS A 631 2.25 -8.87 30.52
CA CYS A 631 3.12 -8.03 29.70
C CYS A 631 4.56 -7.96 30.22
N ARG A 632 4.98 -8.87 31.12
CA ARG A 632 6.35 -8.90 31.69
C ARG A 632 6.77 -7.55 32.31
N ASN A 633 5.82 -6.87 32.96
CA ASN A 633 5.96 -5.53 33.53
C ASN A 633 6.27 -4.41 32.52
N SER A 634 6.10 -4.65 31.22
CA SER A 634 6.22 -3.62 30.19
C SER A 634 4.97 -2.75 30.14
N GLN A 635 5.09 -1.50 30.59
CA GLN A 635 4.01 -0.50 30.49
C GLN A 635 3.62 -0.23 29.04
N LYS A 636 4.58 -0.24 28.11
CA LYS A 636 4.36 -0.14 26.66
C LYS A 636 3.41 -1.24 26.17
N GLU A 637 3.65 -2.50 26.54
CA GLU A 637 2.82 -3.61 26.05
C GLU A 637 1.44 -3.64 26.71
N VAL A 638 1.27 -3.07 27.91
CA VAL A 638 -0.07 -2.81 28.48
C VAL A 638 -0.77 -1.70 27.70
N PHE A 639 -0.08 -0.61 27.37
CA PHE A 639 -0.61 0.45 26.52
C PHE A 639 -1.06 -0.07 25.16
N VAL A 640 -0.28 -0.95 24.51
CA VAL A 640 -0.65 -1.56 23.23
C VAL A 640 -2.00 -2.28 23.31
N LYS A 641 -2.25 -3.03 24.38
CA LYS A 641 -3.54 -3.71 24.60
C LYS A 641 -4.68 -2.74 24.90
N ASP A 642 -4.41 -1.68 25.66
CA ASP A 642 -5.41 -0.64 25.93
C ASP A 642 -5.77 0.13 24.66
N TYR A 643 -4.78 0.45 23.81
CA TYR A 643 -4.99 1.07 22.52
C TYR A 643 -5.76 0.16 21.57
N ASP A 644 -5.45 -1.14 21.49
CA ASP A 644 -6.24 -2.07 20.67
C ASP A 644 -7.71 -2.13 21.13
N ASN A 645 -7.95 -2.17 22.45
CA ASN A 645 -9.31 -2.10 23.00
C ASN A 645 -9.99 -0.74 22.74
N TRP A 646 -9.24 0.36 22.78
CA TRP A 646 -9.72 1.70 22.43
C TRP A 646 -10.28 1.70 21.00
N MET A 647 -9.49 1.18 20.07
CA MET A 647 -9.82 1.16 18.65
C MET A 647 -10.96 0.18 18.32
N LYS A 648 -10.96 -1.03 18.90
CA LYS A 648 -11.96 -2.08 18.60
C LYS A 648 -13.30 -1.86 19.29
N TYR A 649 -13.27 -1.51 20.58
CA TYR A 649 -14.47 -1.56 21.43
C TYR A 649 -14.95 -0.17 21.82
N GLU A 650 -14.08 0.71 22.28
CA GLU A 650 -14.49 2.02 22.81
C GLU A 650 -14.96 2.96 21.69
N SER A 651 -14.39 2.85 20.48
CA SER A 651 -14.85 3.55 19.26
C SER A 651 -16.32 3.25 18.91
N GLN A 652 -16.81 2.06 19.29
CA GLN A 652 -18.19 1.61 19.08
C GLN A 652 -19.08 1.82 20.31
N GLY A 653 -18.57 2.48 21.36
CA GLY A 653 -19.28 2.70 22.62
C GLY A 653 -19.30 1.50 23.57
N SER A 654 -18.46 0.48 23.35
CA SER A 654 -18.30 -0.66 24.24
C SER A 654 -17.16 -0.42 25.25
N PHE A 655 -17.51 -0.32 26.54
CA PHE A 655 -16.59 0.04 27.61
C PHE A 655 -15.71 -1.15 28.04
N ARG A 656 -14.43 -1.14 27.65
CA ARG A 656 -13.44 -2.17 28.05
C ARG A 656 -12.32 -1.59 28.90
N LEU A 657 -12.09 -0.28 28.77
CA LEU A 657 -11.08 0.44 29.51
C LEU A 657 -11.61 0.95 30.85
N ASN A 658 -10.70 1.20 31.78
CA ASN A 658 -11.06 1.92 33.00
C ASN A 658 -11.05 3.43 32.74
N LYS A 659 -11.59 4.19 33.70
CA LYS A 659 -11.73 5.65 33.59
C LYS A 659 -10.39 6.36 33.32
N VAL A 660 -9.30 5.91 33.94
CA VAL A 660 -8.00 6.58 33.86
C VAL A 660 -7.36 6.35 32.50
N SER A 661 -7.23 5.09 32.05
CA SER A 661 -6.66 4.79 30.74
C SER A 661 -7.48 5.41 29.60
N ARG A 662 -8.81 5.38 29.70
CA ARG A 662 -9.71 6.08 28.77
C ARG A 662 -9.42 7.57 28.71
N SER A 663 -9.28 8.25 29.85
CA SER A 663 -9.02 9.70 29.87
C SER A 663 -7.68 10.06 29.21
N ILE A 664 -6.65 9.22 29.36
CA ILE A 664 -5.34 9.42 28.73
C ILE A 664 -5.47 9.24 27.21
N LEU A 665 -6.12 8.16 26.76
CA LEU A 665 -6.33 7.89 25.32
C LEU A 665 -7.21 8.95 24.65
N MET A 666 -8.25 9.46 25.31
CA MET A 666 -9.06 10.56 24.77
C MET A 666 -8.23 11.84 24.51
N LYS A 667 -7.21 12.09 25.32
CA LYS A 667 -6.37 13.29 25.22
C LYS A 667 -5.30 13.15 24.14
N TYR A 668 -4.65 11.99 24.08
CA TYR A 668 -3.45 11.79 23.24
C TYR A 668 -3.70 10.95 21.99
N CYS A 669 -4.74 10.10 22.00
CA CYS A 669 -5.24 9.29 20.89
C CYS A 669 -6.70 9.61 20.58
N PRO A 670 -7.03 10.90 20.30
CA PRO A 670 -8.40 11.32 20.09
C PRO A 670 -9.03 10.64 18.88
N PHE A 671 -10.27 10.21 19.03
CA PHE A 671 -11.03 9.75 17.88
C PHE A 671 -11.35 10.90 16.91
N ALA A 672 -11.61 10.56 15.66
CA ALA A 672 -12.16 11.46 14.65
C ALA A 672 -13.50 12.05 15.12
N LYS A 673 -13.79 13.28 14.69
CA LYS A 673 -14.94 14.09 15.11
C LYS A 673 -16.29 13.37 15.01
N GLU A 674 -16.49 12.57 13.96
CA GLU A 674 -17.71 11.80 13.75
C GLU A 674 -17.93 10.79 14.88
N VAL A 675 -16.87 10.05 15.24
CA VAL A 675 -16.89 9.08 16.35
C VAL A 675 -17.04 9.80 17.69
N ARG A 676 -16.31 10.90 17.92
CA ARG A 676 -16.46 11.70 19.16
C ARG A 676 -17.89 12.18 19.34
N SER A 677 -18.51 12.68 18.27
CA SER A 677 -19.87 13.20 18.26
C SER A 677 -20.91 12.14 18.60
N ALA A 678 -20.77 10.92 18.07
CA ALA A 678 -21.60 9.78 18.43
C ALA A 678 -21.41 9.38 19.92
N LEU A 679 -20.16 9.29 20.38
CA LEU A 679 -19.82 8.88 21.74
C LEU A 679 -20.22 9.92 22.81
N MET A 680 -20.32 11.20 22.47
CA MET A 680 -20.76 12.26 23.39
C MET A 680 -22.19 12.09 23.89
N ALA A 681 -23.01 11.26 23.26
CA ALA A 681 -24.32 10.85 23.79
C ALA A 681 -24.18 10.10 25.13
N ASN A 682 -23.03 9.48 25.39
CA ASN A 682 -22.76 8.80 26.65
C ASN A 682 -22.02 9.73 27.65
N PRO A 683 -22.52 9.86 28.89
CA PRO A 683 -21.90 10.69 29.93
C PRO A 683 -20.42 10.36 30.22
N GLN A 684 -19.98 9.11 30.00
CA GLN A 684 -18.59 8.70 30.26
C GLN A 684 -17.59 9.37 29.32
N TYR A 685 -17.99 9.70 28.08
CA TYR A 685 -17.12 10.36 27.09
C TYR A 685 -17.39 11.86 26.97
N GLN A 686 -18.62 12.29 27.28
CA GLN A 686 -19.08 13.66 27.06
C GLN A 686 -18.12 14.72 27.60
N LYS A 687 -17.72 14.63 28.88
CA LYS A 687 -16.86 15.62 29.52
C LYS A 687 -15.48 15.71 28.87
N GLY A 688 -14.87 14.57 28.53
CA GLY A 688 -13.52 14.54 27.95
C GLY A 688 -13.51 15.08 26.52
N PHE A 689 -14.46 14.67 25.69
CA PHE A 689 -14.54 15.15 24.30
C PHE A 689 -15.02 16.60 24.20
N MET A 690 -15.93 17.08 25.07
CA MET A 690 -16.27 18.51 25.11
C MET A 690 -15.05 19.39 25.40
N LYS A 691 -14.19 18.99 26.34
CA LYS A 691 -12.94 19.70 26.61
C LYS A 691 -12.04 19.73 25.37
N PHE A 692 -11.89 18.58 24.72
CA PHE A 692 -11.09 18.44 23.50
C PHE A 692 -11.57 19.38 22.37
N GLU A 693 -12.88 19.43 22.12
CA GLU A 693 -13.47 20.33 21.10
C GLU A 693 -13.21 21.81 21.42
N VAL A 694 -13.32 22.21 22.69
CA VAL A 694 -13.02 23.60 23.13
C VAL A 694 -11.55 23.95 22.90
N ASP A 695 -10.63 23.02 23.20
CA ASP A 695 -9.20 23.22 23.01
C ASP A 695 -8.84 23.33 21.51
N ASN A 696 -9.43 22.49 20.66
CA ASN A 696 -9.26 22.57 19.21
C ASN A 696 -9.84 23.86 18.61
N GLU A 697 -11.03 24.29 19.05
CA GLU A 697 -11.64 25.57 18.62
C GLU A 697 -10.73 26.76 18.95
N ARG A 698 -10.12 26.76 20.14
CA ARG A 698 -9.19 27.81 20.57
C ARG A 698 -7.96 27.85 19.67
N LYS A 699 -7.36 26.69 19.39
CA LYS A 699 -6.20 26.59 18.48
C LYS A 699 -6.57 27.05 17.06
N ARG A 700 -7.72 26.64 16.55
CA ARG A 700 -8.21 27.04 15.22
C ARG A 700 -8.38 28.55 15.08
N LYS A 701 -8.96 29.22 16.09
CA LYS A 701 -9.08 30.69 16.11
C LYS A 701 -7.72 31.39 16.09
N LYS A 702 -6.74 30.88 16.86
CA LYS A 702 -5.36 31.39 16.85
C LYS A 702 -4.73 31.25 15.45
N LEU A 703 -4.81 30.06 14.86
CA LEU A 703 -4.24 29.77 13.55
C LEU A 703 -4.89 30.62 12.44
N ARG A 704 -6.21 30.77 12.46
CA ARG A 704 -6.93 31.59 11.47
C ARG A 704 -6.44 33.03 11.50
N ALA A 705 -6.36 33.65 12.68
CA ALA A 705 -5.86 35.01 12.82
C ALA A 705 -4.40 35.17 12.37
N MET A 706 -3.58 34.13 12.50
CA MET A 706 -2.20 34.11 12.00
C MET A 706 -2.16 33.96 10.48
N TYR A 707 -2.97 33.07 9.92
CA TYR A 707 -3.05 32.82 8.48
C TYR A 707 -3.61 34.02 7.72
N ASP A 708 -4.59 34.73 8.29
CA ASP A 708 -5.13 35.97 7.70
C ASP A 708 -4.03 37.05 7.58
N LYS A 709 -3.14 37.15 8.59
CA LYS A 709 -1.98 38.06 8.54
C LYS A 709 -0.93 37.62 7.52
N TYR A 710 -0.71 36.32 7.41
CA TYR A 710 0.20 35.73 6.43
C TYR A 710 -0.28 35.99 5.00
N GLU A 711 -1.57 35.76 4.69
CA GLU A 711 -2.16 36.10 3.39
C GLU A 711 -2.13 37.61 3.13
N ALA A 712 -2.35 38.46 4.15
CA ALA A 712 -2.26 39.92 4.03
C ALA A 712 -0.85 40.44 3.69
N SER A 713 0.19 39.64 3.93
CA SER A 713 1.57 39.97 3.51
C SER A 713 1.83 39.73 2.01
N GLY A 714 0.85 39.16 1.29
CA GLY A 714 0.98 38.77 -0.12
C GLY A 714 1.34 37.28 -0.32
N ALA A 715 1.57 36.53 0.76
CA ALA A 715 1.85 35.11 0.72
C ALA A 715 0.61 34.27 0.36
N GLN A 716 0.82 33.13 -0.27
CA GLN A 716 -0.22 32.11 -0.43
C GLN A 716 -0.03 31.02 0.64
N LEU A 717 -1.13 30.57 1.25
CA LEU A 717 -1.07 29.47 2.22
C LEU A 717 -0.48 28.23 1.57
N THR A 718 0.59 27.72 2.18
CA THR A 718 1.25 26.49 1.73
C THR A 718 0.38 25.27 2.05
N PRO A 719 0.59 24.13 1.37
CA PRO A 719 -0.11 22.88 1.68
C PRO A 719 0.02 22.48 3.16
N GLU A 720 1.19 22.69 3.78
CA GLU A 720 1.45 22.35 5.18
C GLU A 720 0.61 23.19 6.15
N LEU A 721 0.41 24.49 5.86
CA LEU A 721 -0.45 25.35 6.67
C LEU A 721 -1.92 24.95 6.55
N LEU A 722 -2.36 24.58 5.35
CA LEU A 722 -3.73 24.10 5.12
C LEU A 722 -3.99 22.77 5.82
N GLU A 723 -3.05 21.84 5.74
CA GLU A 723 -3.11 20.53 6.42
C GLU A 723 -3.19 20.70 7.94
N ASN A 724 -2.37 21.58 8.52
CA ASN A 724 -2.41 21.91 9.94
C ASN A 724 -3.76 22.48 10.38
N MET A 725 -4.43 23.29 9.54
CA MET A 725 -5.80 23.74 9.84
C MET A 725 -6.79 22.57 9.83
N LYS A 726 -6.70 21.71 8.81
CA LYS A 726 -7.56 20.51 8.68
C LYS A 726 -7.41 19.58 9.88
N TYR A 727 -6.21 19.44 10.45
CA TYR A 727 -5.97 18.66 11.68
C TYR A 727 -6.87 19.08 12.85
N TYR A 728 -7.08 20.38 13.06
CA TYR A 728 -7.95 20.89 14.12
C TYR A 728 -9.44 20.92 13.76
N GLU A 729 -9.80 20.46 12.55
CA GLU A 729 -11.18 20.27 12.08
C GLU A 729 -11.63 18.80 12.11
N MET A 730 -10.66 17.88 12.15
CA MET A 730 -10.84 16.44 12.33
C MET A 730 -11.17 16.04 13.77
#